data_AF-A0A8S2DEZ4-F1
#
_entry.id   AF-A0A8S2DEZ4-F1
#
_cell.length_a   1.000
_cell.length_b   1.000
_cell.length_c   1.000
_cell.angle_alpha   90.00
_cell.angle_beta   90.00
_cell.angle_gamma   90.00
#
_symmetry.space_group_name_H-M   'P 1'
#
loop_
_entity.id
_entity.type
_entity.pdbx_description
1 polymer ?
#
loop_
_entity_poly.entity_id
_entity_poly.type
_entity_poly.pdbx_seq_one_letter_code
_entity_poly.pdbx_strand_id
1 'polypeptide(L)'
;MTFSDNVGINPRFFDAESSQSILPAIDGYLNFSLVSLEVAVHPVANLLASNISQFIEYAKTQCTYPSNGLTRDESAAIYLYTMEDARVYRELNRAIQRETRVELKKWFLYLKLLHTALDKLPSRQTKIWRGVNRDIVSERPEAYDEERIITWWRITSSSTKLKVVKQFFHEFGHSTLISIDCRNGKAIKTFSHFPGEEELILMPGTRLKVTDSILQGNLRILDLEETFRYEEKSIQLPVIGFKLKPGQPLTTTDTYLSLLSNKQTSKFPVEYTNISSPTNLPFITTQTSVLGEHKSLQQPQNCYKVDYNYSNGSKYSGEMCNGKKNGRGVFTWSDGDMYDGEYKDNDEHGKGTYTWSNGNKYAGYWLNGQRTGFGSYFWPDGNKYEGVFKNGAITGTGIFTWSSGNRYEGYFLNGNRHGKGKMTWTDGSSYNGDWVHDKQEGSGTYIDSDGDMYKGDYRENEKTGKGTFTWKSGDCYEGDYVKGVRNGRGKYIWRDGDSYDGHWKDNQRTGKGILIWLSGNRYEGYFLNGNRHGKGKMTWTDGSSYNGDWVHDKQEGSGTYIDSDGDIYKGDYRENEKTGKGTFTRKSGDCYEGDYVKGVKNGRGKYIWRDGDSYDGDWKDNARHGYGLYLSVDGDQYDGNYRKNKKHGKGTYTYAKGNKYIGEYKDQERDGQGTFIFSNGEKYEGAFRNGDFNGFGKYTWPDGGKYEGYWKGDKKHGHGVRFWASGGRYDGDWVNNEMHGMGIYYYKNGNRYTGGWRKDKKHGQGTYIWSDGDKYEGGFVDGVKSGRGKYTFANGTTTEGTWSNDSQC
;
A
#
# COMPACT_ATOMS: atom_id res chain seq x y z
N MET A 1 7.70 32.64 -7.39
CA MET A 1 6.30 32.66 -6.87
C MET A 1 6.22 32.04 -5.46
N THR A 2 5.65 32.70 -4.43
CA THR A 2 5.54 32.10 -3.07
C THR A 2 4.13 32.21 -2.48
N PHE A 3 3.61 31.06 -2.09
CA PHE A 3 2.45 30.88 -1.23
C PHE A 3 2.59 31.75 0.03
N SER A 4 1.53 32.49 0.35
CA SER A 4 1.39 33.09 1.67
C SER A 4 1.34 31.94 2.68
N ASP A 5 2.39 31.81 3.51
CA ASP A 5 2.45 30.85 4.61
C ASP A 5 1.47 31.31 5.72
N ASN A 6 0.16 31.16 5.46
CA ASN A 6 -0.94 31.35 6.40
C ASN A 6 -1.48 29.97 6.82
N VAL A 7 -0.70 29.22 7.58
CA VAL A 7 -1.22 28.09 8.38
C VAL A 7 -0.48 28.09 9.72
N GLY A 8 -1.21 28.27 10.82
CA GLY A 8 -0.66 28.23 12.17
C GLY A 8 -0.10 26.85 12.50
N ILE A 9 1.22 26.68 12.37
CA ILE A 9 2.01 25.53 12.85
C ILE A 9 3.39 26.08 13.25
N ASN A 10 3.89 25.65 14.40
CA ASN A 10 5.15 26.02 15.05
C ASN A 10 6.36 26.03 14.07
N PRO A 11 7.03 27.17 13.78
CA PRO A 11 7.90 27.29 12.61
C PRO A 11 9.39 27.08 12.93
N ARG A 12 9.84 25.83 12.99
CA ARG A 12 11.29 25.54 13.02
C ARG A 12 11.85 25.60 11.60
N PHE A 13 12.39 26.75 11.20
CA PHE A 13 13.08 26.90 9.91
C PHE A 13 14.44 26.21 9.88
N PHE A 14 15.08 26.07 11.05
CA PHE A 14 16.42 25.54 11.22
C PHE A 14 16.52 24.67 12.48
N ASP A 15 17.45 23.71 12.47
CA ASP A 15 17.87 22.98 13.67
C ASP A 15 19.20 23.55 14.19
N ALA A 16 19.23 24.02 15.44
CA ALA A 16 20.40 24.59 16.12
C ALA A 16 21.03 23.57 17.09
N GLU A 17 22.36 23.44 17.04
CA GLU A 17 23.11 22.33 17.68
C GLU A 17 23.08 22.30 19.22
N SER A 18 22.69 23.38 19.91
CA SER A 18 22.69 23.43 21.39
C SER A 18 21.31 23.47 22.05
N SER A 19 20.24 23.25 21.30
CA SER A 19 18.89 23.33 21.87
C SER A 19 18.41 22.00 22.45
N GLN A 20 17.67 22.03 23.56
CA GLN A 20 17.11 20.84 24.23
C GLN A 20 16.12 20.01 23.37
N SER A 21 15.83 20.43 22.12
CA SER A 21 14.98 19.69 21.18
C SER A 21 15.59 19.66 19.77
N ILE A 22 16.79 19.09 19.62
CA ILE A 22 17.38 18.78 18.31
C ILE A 22 16.46 17.77 17.62
N LEU A 23 15.85 18.16 16.50
CA LEU A 23 15.13 17.22 15.66
C LEU A 23 16.15 16.25 15.04
N PRO A 24 15.84 14.93 14.96
CA PRO A 24 16.75 13.96 14.36
C PRO A 24 17.08 14.35 12.92
N ALA A 25 18.35 14.22 12.50
CA ALA A 25 18.78 14.54 11.14
C ALA A 25 17.90 13.86 10.07
N ILE A 26 17.70 14.55 8.94
CA ILE A 26 16.96 14.01 7.78
C ILE A 26 18.00 13.49 6.79
N ASP A 27 18.59 12.34 7.08
CA ASP A 27 19.67 11.73 6.30
C ASP A 27 19.32 10.30 5.82
N GLY A 28 18.42 9.61 6.53
CA GLY A 28 18.08 8.23 6.27
C GLY A 28 17.52 7.95 4.87
N TYR A 29 17.10 8.97 4.12
CA TYR A 29 16.66 8.83 2.73
C TYR A 29 17.82 8.67 1.74
N LEU A 30 19.04 9.15 2.07
CA LEU A 30 20.22 9.06 1.19
C LEU A 30 20.60 7.63 0.86
N ASN A 31 20.28 6.74 1.79
CA ASN A 31 20.53 5.32 1.75
C ASN A 31 19.58 4.54 0.84
N PHE A 32 18.48 5.16 0.39
CA PHE A 32 17.56 4.57 -0.55
C PHE A 32 18.20 4.59 -1.95
N SER A 33 17.92 3.58 -2.75
CA SER A 33 18.36 3.59 -4.15
C SER A 33 17.36 4.37 -5.01
N LEU A 34 17.81 4.82 -6.17
CA LEU A 34 17.00 5.65 -7.07
C LEU A 34 15.87 4.85 -7.71
N VAL A 35 14.67 5.41 -7.67
CA VAL A 35 13.44 4.86 -8.26
C VAL A 35 12.86 5.86 -9.27
N SER A 36 11.90 5.43 -10.10
CA SER A 36 11.16 6.35 -10.96
C SER A 36 10.33 7.36 -10.14
N LEU A 37 9.95 8.48 -10.76
CA LEU A 37 9.15 9.51 -10.07
C LEU A 37 7.80 8.96 -9.58
N GLU A 38 7.18 8.08 -10.38
CA GLU A 38 5.92 7.40 -10.05
C GLU A 38 6.01 6.60 -8.76
N VAL A 39 7.06 5.79 -8.66
CA VAL A 39 7.36 5.02 -7.46
C VAL A 39 7.71 5.94 -6.29
N ALA A 40 8.43 7.03 -6.54
CA ALA A 40 8.90 7.94 -5.50
C ALA A 40 7.76 8.68 -4.78
N VAL A 41 6.70 9.03 -5.49
CA VAL A 41 5.54 9.76 -4.93
C VAL A 41 4.40 8.85 -4.48
N HIS A 42 4.42 7.56 -4.84
CA HIS A 42 3.37 6.59 -4.46
C HIS A 42 3.03 6.59 -2.95
N PRO A 43 3.99 6.61 -2.00
CA PRO A 43 3.68 6.59 -0.57
C PRO A 43 2.96 7.85 -0.07
N VAL A 44 2.97 8.92 -0.86
CA VAL A 44 2.35 10.21 -0.56
C VAL A 44 1.23 10.56 -1.55
N ALA A 45 0.85 9.63 -2.44
CA ALA A 45 -0.18 9.84 -3.45
C ALA A 45 -1.50 10.37 -2.85
N ASN A 46 -1.95 9.78 -1.75
CA ASN A 46 -3.17 10.18 -1.04
C ASN A 46 -3.12 11.60 -0.44
N LEU A 47 -1.92 12.15 -0.25
CA LEU A 47 -1.72 13.53 0.23
C LEU A 47 -1.73 14.55 -0.91
N LEU A 48 -1.52 14.10 -2.15
CA LEU A 48 -1.19 14.97 -3.29
C LEU A 48 -2.36 15.28 -4.22
N ALA A 49 -3.33 14.37 -4.39
CA ALA A 49 -4.66 14.54 -5.01
C ALA A 49 -5.27 13.17 -5.32
N SER A 50 -6.52 13.15 -5.78
CA SER A 50 -7.18 11.96 -6.38
C SER A 50 -6.60 11.51 -7.72
N ASN A 51 -5.70 12.27 -8.36
CA ASN A 51 -5.12 11.90 -9.67
C ASN A 51 -3.62 12.24 -9.79
N ILE A 52 -2.79 11.64 -8.92
CA ILE A 52 -1.34 11.85 -8.89
C ILE A 52 -0.67 11.48 -10.23
N SER A 53 -1.17 10.48 -10.95
CA SER A 53 -0.62 10.04 -12.23
C SER A 53 -0.65 11.15 -13.29
N GLN A 54 -1.72 11.96 -13.32
CA GLN A 54 -1.82 13.10 -14.24
C GLN A 54 -0.78 14.19 -13.91
N PHE A 55 -0.48 14.44 -12.63
CA PHE A 55 0.55 15.39 -12.22
C PHE A 55 1.96 14.94 -12.61
N ILE A 56 2.23 13.63 -12.47
CA ILE A 56 3.51 13.04 -12.86
C ILE A 56 3.71 13.13 -14.36
N GLU A 57 2.70 12.74 -15.14
CA GLU A 57 2.77 12.84 -16.60
C GLU A 57 2.92 14.29 -17.04
N TYR A 58 2.16 15.21 -16.45
CA TYR A 58 2.33 16.63 -16.73
C TYR A 58 3.76 17.11 -16.46
N ALA A 59 4.32 16.85 -15.27
CA ALA A 59 5.70 17.19 -14.96
C ALA A 59 6.69 16.59 -15.97
N LYS A 60 6.51 15.32 -16.34
CA LYS A 60 7.34 14.60 -17.32
C LYS A 60 7.24 15.15 -18.75
N THR A 61 6.14 15.82 -19.12
CA THR A 61 5.97 16.44 -20.45
C THR A 61 6.60 17.83 -20.54
N GLN A 62 6.72 18.54 -19.41
CA GLN A 62 7.23 19.90 -19.37
C GLN A 62 8.76 19.97 -19.25
N CYS A 63 9.39 18.86 -18.85
CA CYS A 63 10.84 18.76 -18.69
C CYS A 63 11.59 18.63 -20.02
N THR A 64 12.61 19.47 -20.21
CA THR A 64 13.61 19.35 -21.28
C THR A 64 14.77 18.44 -20.84
N TYR A 65 14.82 17.22 -21.39
CA TYR A 65 15.88 16.25 -21.14
C TYR A 65 16.48 15.72 -22.47
N PRO A 66 17.76 15.29 -22.47
CA PRO A 66 18.73 15.36 -21.38
C PRO A 66 19.45 16.72 -21.38
N SER A 67 19.23 17.54 -20.36
CA SER A 67 20.08 18.71 -20.06
C SER A 67 20.80 18.45 -18.73
N ASN A 68 22.12 18.66 -18.71
CA ASN A 68 22.99 18.44 -17.54
C ASN A 68 23.00 17.02 -16.95
N GLY A 69 22.74 15.98 -17.75
CA GLY A 69 22.85 14.59 -17.30
C GLY A 69 21.71 14.10 -16.39
N LEU A 70 20.63 14.87 -16.27
CA LEU A 70 19.42 14.46 -15.56
C LEU A 70 18.59 13.49 -16.43
N THR A 71 18.05 12.47 -15.78
CA THR A 71 17.02 11.61 -16.34
C THR A 71 15.67 12.35 -16.39
N ARG A 72 14.71 11.81 -17.14
CA ARG A 72 13.35 12.34 -17.20
C ARG A 72 12.68 12.40 -15.83
N ASP A 73 12.84 11.35 -15.01
CA ASP A 73 12.26 11.28 -13.66
C ASP A 73 12.91 12.29 -12.70
N GLU A 74 14.23 12.47 -12.77
CA GLU A 74 14.95 13.46 -11.94
C GLU A 74 14.57 14.90 -12.28
N SER A 75 14.50 15.22 -13.58
CA SER A 75 14.05 16.54 -14.04
C SER A 75 12.60 16.80 -13.63
N ALA A 76 11.74 15.78 -13.80
CA ALA A 76 10.33 15.87 -13.39
C ALA A 76 10.15 15.99 -11.88
N ALA A 77 11.05 15.43 -11.06
CA ALA A 77 11.02 15.63 -9.61
C ALA A 77 11.28 17.10 -9.22
N ILE A 78 12.22 17.78 -9.90
CA ILE A 78 12.44 19.22 -9.68
C ILE A 78 11.22 20.02 -10.14
N TYR A 79 10.69 19.70 -11.32
CA TYR A 79 9.53 20.40 -11.86
C TYR A 79 8.30 20.24 -10.95
N LEU A 80 7.98 19.01 -10.55
CA LEU A 80 6.86 18.65 -9.68
C LEU A 80 6.92 19.40 -8.35
N TYR A 81 8.12 19.55 -7.78
CA TYR A 81 8.34 20.33 -6.57
C TYR A 81 8.02 21.83 -6.75
N THR A 82 8.23 22.38 -7.95
CA THR A 82 8.01 23.81 -8.26
C THR A 82 6.67 24.15 -8.89
N MET A 83 5.77 23.18 -9.09
CA MET A 83 4.47 23.42 -9.74
C MET A 83 3.60 24.42 -8.97
N GLU A 84 2.82 25.20 -9.72
CA GLU A 84 1.89 26.21 -9.18
C GLU A 84 0.91 25.64 -8.14
N ASP A 85 0.53 24.37 -8.23
CA ASP A 85 -0.38 23.74 -7.27
C ASP A 85 0.22 23.62 -5.85
N ALA A 86 1.55 23.60 -5.72
CA ALA A 86 2.33 23.54 -4.50
C ALA A 86 1.90 22.54 -3.41
N ARG A 87 1.03 21.57 -3.69
CA ARG A 87 0.70 20.48 -2.75
C ARG A 87 1.94 19.67 -2.36
N VAL A 88 2.77 19.31 -3.34
CA VAL A 88 4.06 18.63 -3.12
C VAL A 88 4.97 19.47 -2.24
N TYR A 89 5.18 20.73 -2.62
CA TYR A 89 5.97 21.69 -1.84
C TYR A 89 5.46 21.83 -0.40
N ARG A 90 4.15 22.02 -0.22
CA ARG A 90 3.50 22.30 1.06
C ARG A 90 3.54 21.09 1.99
N GLU A 91 3.11 19.92 1.52
CA GLU A 91 3.05 18.72 2.36
C GLU A 91 4.45 18.17 2.67
N LEU A 92 5.40 18.28 1.74
CA LEU A 92 6.80 17.92 2.01
C LEU A 92 7.41 18.83 3.07
N ASN A 93 7.33 20.15 2.90
CA ASN A 93 7.88 21.08 3.88
C ASN A 93 7.15 21.02 5.23
N ARG A 94 5.84 20.73 5.24
CA ARG A 94 5.08 20.44 6.47
C ARG A 94 5.63 19.21 7.17
N ALA A 95 5.92 18.13 6.45
CA ALA A 95 6.51 16.91 7.03
C ALA A 95 7.93 17.13 7.59
N ILE A 96 8.74 17.97 6.93
CA ILE A 96 10.09 18.34 7.37
C ILE A 96 10.04 19.09 8.72
N GLN A 97 9.04 19.96 8.89
CA GLN A 97 8.89 20.85 10.04
C GLN A 97 8.27 20.20 11.29
N ARG A 98 7.70 18.98 11.19
CA ARG A 98 7.07 18.30 12.34
C ARG A 98 8.11 17.80 13.34
N GLU A 99 7.84 17.97 14.63
CA GLU A 99 8.77 17.62 15.71
C GLU A 99 9.13 16.11 15.79
N THR A 100 8.21 15.22 15.40
CA THR A 100 8.49 13.77 15.43
C THR A 100 9.04 13.22 14.11
N ARG A 101 8.95 14.00 13.01
CA ARG A 101 9.31 13.62 11.62
C ARG A 101 8.82 12.23 11.17
N VAL A 102 7.80 11.65 11.81
CA VAL A 102 7.29 10.30 11.49
C VAL A 102 6.68 10.25 10.09
N GLU A 103 5.91 11.28 9.73
CA GLU A 103 5.28 11.40 8.41
C GLU A 103 6.30 11.65 7.29
N LEU A 104 7.47 12.19 7.61
CA LEU A 104 8.54 12.44 6.64
C LEU A 104 9.08 11.16 6.02
N LYS A 105 8.99 10.02 6.72
CA LYS A 105 9.42 8.72 6.19
C LYS A 105 8.71 8.34 4.88
N LYS A 106 7.47 8.77 4.68
CA LYS A 106 6.71 8.56 3.43
C LYS A 106 7.34 9.29 2.25
N TRP A 107 8.09 10.36 2.50
CA TRP A 107 8.73 11.19 1.48
C TRP A 107 10.15 10.75 1.14
N PHE A 108 10.72 9.73 1.78
CA PHE A 108 12.14 9.40 1.63
C PHE A 108 12.54 9.02 0.20
N LEU A 109 11.69 8.29 -0.53
CA LEU A 109 11.96 7.97 -1.94
C LEU A 109 11.97 9.23 -2.82
N TYR A 110 11.00 10.12 -2.60
CA TYR A 110 10.95 11.40 -3.29
C TYR A 110 12.16 12.29 -2.95
N LEU A 111 12.53 12.38 -1.67
CA LEU A 111 13.70 13.12 -1.20
C LEU A 111 15.00 12.57 -1.81
N LYS A 112 15.13 11.24 -1.94
CA LYS A 112 16.27 10.61 -2.60
C LYS A 112 16.36 11.02 -4.06
N LEU A 113 15.25 10.91 -4.81
CA LEU A 113 15.19 11.27 -6.22
C LEU A 113 15.49 12.76 -6.43
N LEU A 114 14.85 13.63 -5.65
CA LEU A 114 15.06 15.07 -5.71
C LEU A 114 16.49 15.46 -5.32
N HIS A 115 17.05 14.89 -4.26
CA HIS A 115 18.44 15.13 -3.87
C HIS A 115 19.39 14.75 -5.01
N THR A 116 19.26 13.56 -5.57
CA THR A 116 20.13 13.14 -6.68
C THR A 116 19.98 14.04 -7.90
N ALA A 117 18.76 14.47 -8.23
CA ALA A 117 18.53 15.42 -9.30
C ALA A 117 19.28 16.74 -9.07
N LEU A 118 19.18 17.30 -7.86
CA LEU A 118 19.86 18.54 -7.47
C LEU A 118 21.38 18.39 -7.40
N ASP A 119 21.89 17.23 -6.96
CA ASP A 119 23.32 16.96 -6.86
C ASP A 119 24.03 16.99 -8.22
N LYS A 120 23.35 16.51 -9.26
CA LYS A 120 23.81 16.56 -10.67
C LYS A 120 23.86 17.98 -11.26
N LEU A 121 23.17 18.94 -10.65
CA LEU A 121 23.19 20.32 -11.13
C LEU A 121 24.50 21.02 -10.73
N PRO A 122 25.02 21.91 -11.59
CA PRO A 122 26.20 22.69 -11.25
C PRO A 122 25.94 23.55 -10.02
N SER A 123 26.89 23.53 -9.09
CA SER A 123 26.91 24.43 -7.94
C SER A 123 27.21 25.86 -8.40
N ARG A 124 26.51 26.84 -7.83
CA ARG A 124 26.73 28.26 -8.10
C ARG A 124 27.02 28.97 -6.78
N GLN A 125 28.25 29.49 -6.66
CA GLN A 125 28.64 30.35 -5.56
C GLN A 125 28.10 31.76 -5.82
N THR A 126 27.15 32.21 -4.99
CA THR A 126 26.53 33.52 -5.12
C THR A 126 25.76 33.87 -3.85
N LYS A 127 25.49 35.17 -3.64
CA LYS A 127 24.63 35.61 -2.55
C LYS A 127 23.16 35.37 -2.92
N ILE A 128 22.43 34.67 -2.06
CA ILE A 128 21.00 34.37 -2.24
C ILE A 128 20.17 34.96 -1.11
N TRP A 129 18.92 35.27 -1.42
CA TRP A 129 18.01 35.96 -0.52
C TRP A 129 16.70 35.20 -0.37
N ARG A 130 16.17 35.17 0.86
CA ARG A 130 14.86 34.59 1.18
C ARG A 130 14.12 35.47 2.16
N GLY A 131 12.85 35.75 1.86
CA GLY A 131 11.95 36.48 2.76
C GLY A 131 11.11 35.52 3.62
N VAL A 132 10.86 35.93 4.86
CA VAL A 132 9.96 35.28 5.81
C VAL A 132 9.07 36.36 6.44
N ASN A 133 7.76 36.15 6.44
CA ASN A 133 6.78 37.16 6.91
C ASN A 133 6.62 37.20 8.44
N ARG A 134 7.71 36.97 9.19
CA ARG A 134 7.84 37.05 10.67
C ARG A 134 9.28 37.36 11.07
N ASP A 135 9.52 37.90 12.27
CA ASP A 135 10.87 38.02 12.86
C ASP A 135 11.26 36.71 13.58
N ILE A 136 11.85 35.77 12.84
CA ILE A 136 12.23 34.46 13.37
C ILE A 136 13.38 34.53 14.38
N VAL A 137 14.17 35.61 14.34
CA VAL A 137 15.28 35.81 15.28
C VAL A 137 14.72 36.19 16.65
N SER A 138 13.75 37.11 16.69
CA SER A 138 13.07 37.46 17.95
C SER A 138 12.22 36.34 18.53
N GLU A 139 11.64 35.48 17.69
CA GLU A 139 10.91 34.28 18.16
C GLU A 139 11.84 33.27 18.86
N ARG A 140 13.12 33.24 18.49
CA ARG A 140 14.09 32.28 19.01
C ARG A 140 15.54 32.81 19.03
N PRO A 141 15.86 33.78 19.89
CA PRO A 141 17.16 34.46 19.86
C PRO A 141 18.34 33.50 20.01
N GLU A 142 18.21 32.49 20.88
CA GLU A 142 19.29 31.54 21.21
C GLU A 142 19.71 30.62 20.05
N ALA A 143 18.88 30.52 19.01
CA ALA A 143 19.21 29.76 17.81
C ALA A 143 20.04 30.55 16.79
N TYR A 144 20.09 31.88 16.92
CA TYR A 144 20.71 32.77 15.94
C TYR A 144 21.75 33.72 16.56
N ASP A 145 22.39 33.31 17.67
CA ASP A 145 23.58 34.00 18.16
C ASP A 145 24.67 33.97 17.09
N GLU A 146 25.51 35.01 17.04
CA GLU A 146 26.68 35.06 16.17
C GLU A 146 27.56 33.82 16.36
N GLU A 147 28.18 33.33 15.29
CA GLU A 147 29.00 32.10 15.23
C GLU A 147 28.21 30.78 15.36
N ARG A 148 26.90 30.80 15.61
CA ARG A 148 26.09 29.56 15.67
C ARG A 148 26.02 28.85 14.33
N ILE A 149 26.10 27.52 14.37
CA ILE A 149 25.83 26.65 13.22
C ILE A 149 24.38 26.17 13.28
N ILE A 150 23.64 26.46 12.21
CA ILE A 150 22.27 26.04 12.01
C ILE A 150 22.15 25.14 10.77
N THR A 151 21.24 24.18 10.80
CA THR A 151 21.06 23.23 9.68
C THR A 151 19.84 23.57 8.85
N TRP A 152 20.05 23.77 7.55
CA TRP A 152 19.02 24.05 6.56
C TRP A 152 18.41 22.74 6.03
N TRP A 153 17.29 22.32 6.60
CA TRP A 153 16.57 21.13 6.13
C TRP A 153 15.47 21.42 5.10
N ARG A 154 15.03 22.67 5.02
CA ARG A 154 13.92 23.08 4.18
C ARG A 154 14.32 22.95 2.70
N ILE A 155 13.38 22.46 1.89
CA ILE A 155 13.53 22.52 0.44
C ILE A 155 12.72 23.73 0.03
N THR A 156 13.40 24.83 -0.31
CA THR A 156 12.84 26.10 -0.76
C THR A 156 13.79 26.73 -1.76
N SER A 157 13.25 27.33 -2.82
CA SER A 157 14.01 28.19 -3.71
C SER A 157 14.36 29.51 -3.05
N SER A 158 15.53 30.04 -3.37
CA SER A 158 16.03 31.35 -2.96
C SER A 158 16.43 32.15 -4.18
N SER A 159 16.22 33.47 -4.15
CA SER A 159 16.46 34.34 -5.30
C SER A 159 17.87 34.93 -5.25
N THR A 160 18.51 35.07 -6.42
CA THR A 160 19.77 35.84 -6.55
C THR A 160 19.54 37.36 -6.56
N LYS A 161 18.29 37.81 -6.67
CA LYS A 161 17.93 39.22 -6.84
C LYS A 161 17.21 39.76 -5.60
N LEU A 162 17.91 40.58 -4.82
CA LEU A 162 17.34 41.24 -3.63
C LEU A 162 16.05 42.02 -3.93
N LYS A 163 15.95 42.68 -5.09
CA LYS A 163 14.75 43.42 -5.52
C LYS A 163 13.51 42.54 -5.61
N VAL A 164 13.67 41.27 -6.00
CA VAL A 164 12.56 40.31 -6.07
C VAL A 164 12.04 40.01 -4.67
N VAL A 165 12.94 39.74 -3.72
CA VAL A 165 12.56 39.41 -2.34
C VAL A 165 11.95 40.60 -1.60
N LYS A 166 12.46 41.82 -1.86
CA LYS A 166 11.97 43.05 -1.21
C LYS A 166 10.51 43.39 -1.52
N GLN A 167 9.98 42.94 -2.65
CA GLN A 167 8.57 43.14 -3.02
C GLN A 167 7.59 42.38 -2.11
N PHE A 168 8.07 41.41 -1.32
CA PHE A 168 7.25 40.55 -0.47
C PHE A 168 7.16 41.01 0.99
N PHE A 169 7.78 42.14 1.34
CA PHE A 169 7.65 42.73 2.68
C PHE A 169 6.50 43.74 2.69
N HIS A 170 5.55 43.55 3.60
CA HIS A 170 4.47 44.50 3.81
C HIS A 170 4.96 45.70 4.65
N GLU A 171 4.44 46.90 4.39
CA GLU A 171 4.77 48.11 5.18
C GLU A 171 4.41 47.96 6.68
N PHE A 172 3.50 47.02 7.01
CA PHE A 172 3.02 46.78 8.36
C PHE A 172 3.23 45.31 8.75
N GLY A 173 4.26 45.04 9.56
CA GLY A 173 4.53 43.73 10.15
C GLY A 173 6.02 43.40 10.27
N HIS A 174 6.38 42.68 11.33
CA HIS A 174 7.75 42.18 11.51
C HIS A 174 8.06 41.08 10.49
N SER A 175 9.22 41.13 9.84
CA SER A 175 9.64 40.16 8.83
C SER A 175 11.15 39.89 8.90
N THR A 176 11.60 38.77 8.33
CA THR A 176 13.01 38.42 8.24
C THR A 176 13.44 38.29 6.79
N LEU A 177 14.49 39.03 6.41
CA LEU A 177 15.26 38.84 5.21
C LEU A 177 16.49 38.00 5.56
N ILE A 178 16.49 36.76 5.10
CA ILE A 178 17.63 35.85 5.22
C ILE A 178 18.53 36.09 4.01
N SER A 179 19.79 36.35 4.31
CA SER A 179 20.88 36.65 3.40
C SER A 179 21.90 35.54 3.53
N ILE A 180 22.18 34.80 2.46
CA ILE A 180 23.06 33.64 2.53
C ILE A 180 24.19 33.80 1.52
N ASP A 181 25.42 33.86 2.01
CA ASP A 181 26.61 33.72 1.19
C ASP A 181 26.78 32.23 0.85
N CYS A 182 26.12 31.83 -0.24
CA CYS A 182 25.98 30.45 -0.66
C CYS A 182 27.15 30.01 -1.54
N ARG A 183 27.66 28.81 -1.27
CA ARG A 183 28.75 28.15 -1.99
C ARG A 183 28.24 27.09 -2.96
N ASN A 184 27.26 26.27 -2.54
CA ASN A 184 26.82 25.08 -3.29
C ASN A 184 25.36 25.13 -3.77
N GLY A 185 24.83 26.32 -4.01
CA GLY A 185 23.43 26.49 -4.45
C GLY A 185 23.20 25.88 -5.82
N LYS A 186 22.08 25.16 -5.98
CA LYS A 186 21.73 24.44 -7.20
C LYS A 186 20.78 25.26 -8.05
N ALA A 187 21.23 25.71 -9.22
CA ALA A 187 20.42 26.54 -10.11
C ALA A 187 19.35 25.70 -10.82
N ILE A 188 18.07 25.97 -10.53
CA ILE A 188 16.94 25.15 -11.01
C ILE A 188 16.12 25.82 -12.12
N LYS A 189 16.51 27.01 -12.58
CA LYS A 189 15.76 27.81 -13.57
C LYS A 189 15.26 27.01 -14.78
N THR A 190 16.08 26.14 -15.35
CA THR A 190 15.72 25.35 -16.55
C THR A 190 14.82 24.15 -16.26
N PHE A 191 14.61 23.82 -14.98
CA PHE A 191 13.89 22.63 -14.51
C PHE A 191 12.67 22.97 -13.66
N SER A 192 12.45 24.25 -13.39
CA SER A 192 11.32 24.73 -12.61
C SER A 192 10.14 25.06 -13.52
N HIS A 193 8.95 25.11 -12.90
CA HIS A 193 7.74 25.64 -13.52
C HIS A 193 7.86 27.14 -13.87
N PHE A 194 8.86 27.84 -13.31
CA PHE A 194 9.09 29.28 -13.49
C PHE A 194 10.43 29.55 -14.19
N PRO A 195 10.56 29.29 -15.50
CA PRO A 195 11.83 29.40 -16.21
C PRO A 195 12.37 30.84 -16.34
N GLY A 196 11.56 31.85 -15.98
CA GLY A 196 11.97 33.25 -15.94
C GLY A 196 12.68 33.67 -14.65
N GLU A 197 12.59 32.88 -13.57
CA GLU A 197 13.13 33.23 -12.25
C GLU A 197 14.54 32.63 -12.07
N GLU A 198 15.52 33.45 -11.63
CA GLU A 198 16.83 32.94 -11.23
C GLU A 198 16.76 32.45 -9.78
N GLU A 199 16.40 31.17 -9.64
CA GLU A 199 16.25 30.50 -8.35
C GLU A 199 17.33 29.45 -8.12
N LEU A 200 17.85 29.43 -6.89
CA LEU A 200 18.74 28.39 -6.40
C LEU A 200 18.08 27.64 -5.23
N ILE A 201 18.28 26.33 -5.19
CA ILE A 201 17.94 25.50 -4.02
C ILE A 201 19.22 25.20 -3.25
N LEU A 202 19.19 25.42 -1.94
CA LEU A 202 20.16 24.84 -1.01
C LEU A 202 19.79 23.39 -0.74
N MET A 203 20.79 22.51 -0.75
CA MET A 203 20.58 21.11 -0.47
C MET A 203 20.10 20.89 0.98
N PRO A 204 19.15 19.96 1.24
CA PRO A 204 18.80 19.60 2.61
C PRO A 204 20.03 19.13 3.39
N GLY A 205 20.18 19.63 4.61
CA GLY A 205 21.33 19.37 5.49
C GLY A 205 22.50 20.34 5.33
N THR A 206 22.36 21.41 4.54
CA THR A 206 23.39 22.46 4.44
C THR A 206 23.57 23.15 5.79
N ARG A 207 24.83 23.27 6.26
CA ARG A 207 25.16 23.98 7.50
C ARG A 207 25.46 25.44 7.19
N LEU A 208 24.79 26.31 7.91
CA LEU A 208 24.92 27.75 7.79
C LEU A 208 25.43 28.30 9.11
N LYS A 209 26.47 29.12 9.06
CA LYS A 209 26.99 29.85 10.22
C LYS A 209 26.31 31.22 10.26
N VAL A 210 25.79 31.61 11.41
CA VAL A 210 25.27 32.97 11.62
C VAL A 210 26.44 33.94 11.70
N THR A 211 26.45 34.91 10.79
CA THR A 211 27.51 35.93 10.74
C THR A 211 27.04 37.28 11.27
N ASP A 212 25.75 37.61 11.11
CA ASP A 212 25.18 38.85 11.65
C ASP A 212 23.65 38.75 11.74
N SER A 213 23.05 39.57 12.61
CA SER A 213 21.60 39.75 12.71
C SER A 213 21.27 41.19 13.12
N ILE A 214 20.75 41.98 12.19
CA ILE A 214 20.43 43.41 12.40
C ILE A 214 18.93 43.65 12.26
N LEU A 215 18.34 44.41 13.19
CA LEU A 215 16.97 44.92 13.06
C LEU A 215 16.99 46.32 12.41
N GLN A 216 16.31 46.49 11.27
CA GLN A 216 16.13 47.77 10.59
C GLN A 216 14.63 48.08 10.47
N GLY A 217 14.10 48.87 11.41
CA GLY A 217 12.66 49.11 11.52
C GLY A 217 11.92 47.80 11.82
N ASN A 218 10.99 47.41 10.95
CA ASN A 218 10.24 46.14 11.07
C ASN A 218 10.91 44.96 10.33
N LEU A 219 12.08 45.15 9.72
CA LEU A 219 12.79 44.13 8.96
C LEU A 219 14.01 43.63 9.72
N ARG A 220 14.01 42.36 10.11
CA ARG A 220 15.20 41.63 10.56
C ARG A 220 16.02 41.20 9.36
N ILE A 221 17.30 41.53 9.32
CA ILE A 221 18.26 40.99 8.34
C ILE A 221 19.09 39.95 9.08
N LEU A 222 19.07 38.70 8.62
CA LEU A 222 19.86 37.59 9.16
C LEU A 222 20.87 37.18 8.09
N ASP A 223 22.15 37.47 8.33
CA ASP A 223 23.26 37.09 7.45
C ASP A 223 23.85 35.75 7.88
N LEU A 224 23.98 34.87 6.90
CA LEU A 224 24.43 33.49 7.05
C LEU A 224 25.53 33.18 6.03
N GLU A 225 26.53 32.43 6.45
CA GLU A 225 27.58 31.90 5.56
C GLU A 225 27.45 30.38 5.44
N GLU A 226 27.43 29.86 4.21
CA GLU A 226 27.50 28.41 4.00
C GLU A 226 28.88 27.87 4.37
N THR A 227 28.93 26.90 5.29
CA THR A 227 30.19 26.33 5.80
C THR A 227 30.50 24.99 5.15
N PHE A 228 29.79 23.94 5.56
CA PHE A 228 29.92 22.56 5.09
C PHE A 228 28.55 21.85 5.12
N ARG A 229 28.48 20.60 4.67
CA ARG A 229 27.25 19.80 4.70
C ARG A 229 27.28 18.80 5.87
N TYR A 230 26.12 18.46 6.44
CA TYR A 230 26.01 17.38 7.41
C TYR A 230 26.60 16.07 6.80
N GLU A 231 27.75 15.63 7.34
CA GLU A 231 28.56 14.45 7.03
C GLU A 231 29.27 14.37 5.64
N GLU A 232 30.43 15.02 5.52
CA GLU A 232 31.56 14.58 4.68
C GLU A 232 32.66 13.96 5.56
N LYS A 233 32.47 12.72 6.04
CA LYS A 233 33.57 11.82 6.45
C LYS A 233 33.30 10.43 5.92
N SER A 234 33.67 10.21 4.67
CA SER A 234 33.70 8.91 4.03
C SER A 234 34.82 8.05 4.62
N ILE A 235 34.47 7.06 5.44
CA ILE A 235 35.33 5.88 5.63
C ILE A 235 35.16 5.03 4.37
N GLN A 236 36.22 4.91 3.55
CA GLN A 236 36.24 3.97 2.43
C GLN A 236 36.19 2.54 2.97
N LEU A 237 35.14 1.80 2.62
CA LEU A 237 35.11 0.34 2.69
C LEU A 237 35.24 -0.23 1.27
N PRO A 238 35.90 -1.41 1.10
CA PRO A 238 36.32 -1.91 -0.20
C PRO A 238 35.14 -2.26 -1.11
N VAL A 239 35.30 -1.91 -2.39
CA VAL A 239 34.36 -2.20 -3.47
C VAL A 239 34.39 -3.68 -3.82
N ILE A 240 33.28 -4.39 -3.63
CA ILE A 240 33.04 -5.70 -4.27
C ILE A 240 32.03 -5.48 -5.39
N GLY A 241 32.51 -5.53 -6.64
CA GLY A 241 31.68 -5.37 -7.83
C GLY A 241 30.97 -6.66 -8.24
N PHE A 242 29.72 -6.55 -8.68
CA PHE A 242 29.04 -7.60 -9.45
C PHE A 242 28.50 -7.03 -10.76
N LYS A 243 28.87 -7.66 -11.89
CA LYS A 243 28.29 -7.46 -13.22
C LYS A 243 27.04 -8.34 -13.38
N LEU A 244 25.93 -7.77 -13.84
CA LEU A 244 24.77 -8.54 -14.33
C LEU A 244 24.80 -8.63 -15.87
N LYS A 245 24.44 -9.80 -16.42
CA LYS A 245 24.32 -10.07 -17.87
C LYS A 245 22.96 -9.61 -18.42
N PRO A 246 22.84 -9.25 -19.71
CA PRO A 246 21.60 -8.71 -20.27
C PRO A 246 20.61 -9.80 -20.71
N GLY A 247 19.31 -9.57 -20.47
CA GLY A 247 18.21 -10.13 -21.26
C GLY A 247 17.19 -11.01 -20.53
N GLN A 248 16.25 -10.42 -19.80
CA GLN A 248 14.86 -10.90 -19.63
C GLN A 248 13.92 -9.71 -19.33
N PRO A 249 12.64 -9.71 -19.78
CA PRO A 249 11.71 -8.61 -19.57
C PRO A 249 11.10 -8.64 -18.16
N LEU A 250 11.14 -7.50 -17.48
CA LEU A 250 10.69 -7.32 -16.09
C LEU A 250 9.30 -6.65 -16.07
N THR A 251 8.34 -7.26 -15.36
CA THR A 251 7.03 -6.68 -15.05
C THR A 251 7.13 -5.72 -13.86
N THR A 252 6.31 -4.67 -13.87
CA THR A 252 6.41 -3.42 -13.10
C THR A 252 6.30 -3.52 -11.56
N THR A 253 6.20 -4.72 -10.99
CA THR A 253 6.10 -4.95 -9.53
C THR A 253 7.46 -5.29 -8.89
N ASP A 254 8.42 -5.80 -9.66
CA ASP A 254 9.68 -6.34 -9.12
C ASP A 254 10.77 -5.27 -8.88
N THR A 255 10.61 -4.08 -9.45
CA THR A 255 11.63 -3.01 -9.39
C THR A 255 11.65 -2.25 -8.06
N TYR A 256 10.61 -2.39 -7.23
CA TYR A 256 10.49 -1.67 -5.95
C TYR A 256 11.34 -2.27 -4.82
N LEU A 257 11.54 -3.59 -4.85
CA LEU A 257 11.99 -4.38 -3.69
C LEU A 257 13.52 -4.47 -3.52
N SER A 258 14.31 -4.14 -4.54
CA SER A 258 15.79 -4.22 -4.44
C SER A 258 16.45 -2.95 -3.90
N LEU A 259 15.70 -1.83 -3.86
CA LEU A 259 16.28 -0.49 -3.75
C LEU A 259 16.29 0.09 -2.32
N LEU A 260 15.59 -0.51 -1.35
CA LEU A 260 15.39 0.04 0.02
C LEU A 260 16.43 -0.38 1.08
N SER A 261 17.27 -1.35 0.77
CA SER A 261 18.71 -1.14 0.60
C SER A 261 19.63 -0.65 1.75
N ASN A 262 19.31 0.31 2.63
CA ASN A 262 20.28 0.76 3.65
C ASN A 262 19.64 1.58 4.78
N LYS A 263 20.00 1.28 6.03
CA LYS A 263 20.01 2.24 7.14
C LYS A 263 21.15 1.89 8.09
N GLN A 264 22.13 2.78 8.18
CA GLN A 264 22.94 2.94 9.38
C GLN A 264 22.09 3.64 10.45
N THR A 265 22.07 3.06 11.65
CA THR A 265 21.64 3.68 12.89
C THR A 265 22.88 4.04 13.70
N SER A 266 23.15 5.32 13.93
CA SER A 266 23.90 5.77 15.09
C SER A 266 22.91 6.37 16.09
N LYS A 267 22.83 5.77 17.28
CA LYS A 267 22.23 6.38 18.46
C LYS A 267 23.20 6.19 19.62
N PHE A 268 23.84 7.29 20.00
CA PHE A 268 24.34 7.49 21.36
C PHE A 268 23.14 7.55 22.32
N PRO A 269 23.21 6.93 23.51
CA PRO A 269 22.25 7.21 24.57
C PRO A 269 22.68 8.46 25.35
N VAL A 270 21.82 9.47 25.36
CA VAL A 270 21.77 10.50 26.41
C VAL A 270 20.41 10.35 27.06
N GLU A 271 20.38 9.88 28.30
CA GLU A 271 19.24 10.07 29.20
C GLU A 271 19.67 11.03 30.31
N TYR A 272 18.96 12.17 30.38
CA TYR A 272 18.86 12.99 31.57
C TYR A 272 17.47 12.79 32.16
N THR A 273 17.39 12.37 33.42
CA THR A 273 16.29 12.77 34.31
C THR A 273 16.85 13.14 35.67
N ASN A 274 16.65 14.41 36.00
CA ASN A 274 16.91 15.07 37.28
C ASN A 274 16.03 14.49 38.40
N ILE A 275 16.50 14.52 39.65
CA ILE A 275 15.98 15.38 40.74
C ILE A 275 16.72 15.10 42.06
N SER A 276 17.01 16.22 42.76
CA SER A 276 17.29 16.43 44.19
C SER A 276 18.60 15.94 44.81
N SER A 277 19.45 16.93 45.14
CA SER A 277 20.35 16.97 46.28
C SER A 277 19.67 16.46 47.57
N PRO A 278 20.43 15.90 48.54
CA PRO A 278 20.91 16.80 49.58
C PRO A 278 22.31 16.48 50.14
N THR A 279 22.95 17.56 50.61
CA THR A 279 23.79 17.67 51.83
C THR A 279 25.07 16.85 52.01
N ASN A 280 26.19 17.59 51.96
CA ASN A 280 27.26 17.66 52.96
C ASN A 280 27.23 16.64 54.13
N LEU A 281 28.33 15.86 54.19
CA LEU A 281 29.15 15.48 55.37
C LEU A 281 28.47 14.69 56.51
N PRO A 282 29.16 13.70 57.12
CA PRO A 282 30.46 13.98 57.71
C PRO A 282 31.54 12.89 57.59
N PHE A 283 32.79 13.36 57.47
CA PHE A 283 33.91 12.75 58.16
C PHE A 283 33.60 12.73 59.66
N ILE A 284 33.43 11.55 60.23
CA ILE A 284 33.48 11.34 61.68
C ILE A 284 34.59 10.33 61.96
N THR A 285 35.70 10.93 62.37
CA THR A 285 36.69 10.44 63.33
C THR A 285 36.02 9.97 64.62
N THR A 286 36.77 9.18 65.42
CA THR A 286 36.51 8.69 66.79
C THR A 286 35.89 7.27 66.83
N GLN A 287 36.36 6.33 67.64
CA GLN A 287 37.14 6.42 68.87
C GLN A 287 38.27 5.38 68.92
N THR A 288 39.49 5.87 69.04
CA THR A 288 40.47 5.29 69.97
C THR A 288 40.14 5.88 71.34
N SER A 289 39.74 5.05 72.30
CA SER A 289 39.81 5.40 73.73
C SER A 289 40.49 4.27 74.49
N VAL A 290 41.77 4.54 74.75
CA VAL A 290 42.52 4.30 75.99
C VAL A 290 42.21 3.02 76.76
N LEU A 291 43.11 2.05 76.64
CA LEU A 291 43.60 1.26 77.77
C LEU A 291 45.08 0.92 77.54
N GLY A 292 45.94 1.45 78.42
CA GLY A 292 47.25 0.89 78.71
C GLY A 292 48.42 1.33 77.84
N GLU A 293 49.01 2.50 78.16
CA GLU A 293 50.45 2.64 78.07
C GLU A 293 51.10 1.64 79.04
N HIS A 294 51.43 0.45 78.55
CA HIS A 294 52.59 -0.27 79.04
C HIS A 294 53.65 -0.20 77.95
N LYS A 295 54.63 0.66 78.19
CA LYS A 295 55.97 0.55 77.57
C LYS A 295 56.53 -0.83 77.93
N SER A 296 56.23 -1.84 77.11
CA SER A 296 57.02 -3.06 77.04
C SER A 296 57.95 -2.92 75.84
N LEU A 297 59.18 -2.50 76.16
CA LEU A 297 60.42 -2.83 75.44
C LEU A 297 60.22 -3.26 73.98
N GLN A 298 60.37 -2.32 73.05
CA GLN A 298 60.84 -2.66 71.70
C GLN A 298 62.15 -3.44 71.88
N GLN A 299 62.08 -4.77 71.82
CA GLN A 299 63.22 -5.54 71.37
C GLN A 299 63.58 -4.98 70.00
N PRO A 300 64.86 -4.74 69.71
CA PRO A 300 65.26 -4.28 68.39
C PRO A 300 64.65 -5.26 67.40
N GLN A 301 63.81 -4.78 66.48
CA GLN A 301 63.39 -5.55 65.33
C GLN A 301 64.70 -5.89 64.62
N ASN A 302 65.23 -7.09 64.88
CA ASN A 302 66.46 -7.55 64.27
C ASN A 302 66.05 -7.99 62.86
N CYS A 303 65.76 -6.98 62.04
CA CYS A 303 65.38 -7.09 60.66
C CYS A 303 66.65 -6.97 59.84
N TYR A 304 67.04 -8.05 59.19
CA TYR A 304 68.24 -8.10 58.37
C TYR A 304 67.93 -8.83 57.06
N LYS A 305 68.67 -8.50 56.00
CA LYS A 305 68.58 -9.21 54.74
C LYS A 305 69.44 -10.47 54.81
N VAL A 306 68.91 -11.57 54.30
CA VAL A 306 69.61 -12.86 54.23
C VAL A 306 69.50 -13.44 52.84
N ASP A 307 70.53 -14.21 52.49
CA ASP A 307 70.47 -15.24 51.45
C ASP A 307 70.67 -16.59 52.15
N TYR A 308 69.57 -17.32 52.35
CA TYR A 308 69.55 -18.57 53.11
C TYR A 308 69.30 -19.75 52.16
N ASN A 309 70.23 -20.71 52.15
CA ASN A 309 70.07 -21.99 51.45
C ASN A 309 69.68 -23.06 52.46
N TYR A 310 68.50 -23.66 52.29
CA TYR A 310 68.01 -24.74 53.15
C TYR A 310 68.64 -26.08 52.72
N SER A 311 68.82 -27.00 53.67
CA SER A 311 69.38 -28.33 53.41
C SER A 311 68.55 -29.18 52.44
N ASN A 312 67.26 -28.89 52.31
CA ASN A 312 66.35 -29.55 51.37
C ASN A 312 66.43 -29.00 49.94
N GLY A 313 67.31 -28.03 49.67
CA GLY A 313 67.50 -27.41 48.35
C GLY A 313 66.68 -26.13 48.13
N SER A 314 65.74 -25.77 49.01
CA SER A 314 65.01 -24.49 48.94
C SER A 314 65.93 -23.31 49.24
N LYS A 315 65.58 -22.11 48.75
CA LYS A 315 66.35 -20.88 48.92
C LYS A 315 65.44 -19.73 49.32
N TYR A 316 65.90 -18.85 50.20
CA TYR A 316 65.24 -17.59 50.53
C TYR A 316 66.23 -16.44 50.41
N SER A 317 65.86 -15.40 49.68
CA SER A 317 66.59 -14.14 49.62
C SER A 317 65.63 -13.01 50.02
N GLY A 318 65.87 -12.33 51.13
CA GLY A 318 64.95 -11.29 51.58
C GLY A 318 65.13 -10.86 53.01
N GLU A 319 64.17 -10.07 53.50
CA GLU A 319 64.16 -9.56 54.87
C GLU A 319 63.69 -10.66 55.86
N MET A 320 64.39 -10.80 56.97
CA MET A 320 63.95 -11.60 58.12
C MET A 320 63.94 -10.71 59.35
N CYS A 321 62.82 -10.70 60.08
CA CYS A 321 62.69 -10.05 61.37
C CYS A 321 62.44 -11.13 62.44
N ASN A 322 63.24 -11.13 63.51
CA ASN A 322 63.10 -12.07 64.64
C ASN A 322 63.07 -13.54 64.20
N GLY A 323 63.93 -13.92 63.24
CA GLY A 323 64.00 -15.28 62.72
C GLY A 323 62.81 -15.71 61.86
N LYS A 324 61.90 -14.80 61.50
CA LYS A 324 60.78 -15.06 60.57
C LYS A 324 60.90 -14.21 59.31
N LYS A 325 60.48 -14.73 58.16
CA LYS A 325 60.39 -13.96 56.91
C LYS A 325 59.39 -12.81 57.12
N ASN A 326 59.82 -11.59 56.83
CA ASN A 326 59.02 -10.37 56.98
C ASN A 326 59.50 -9.37 55.93
N GLY A 327 58.62 -8.52 55.39
CA GLY A 327 59.01 -7.56 54.36
C GLY A 327 59.17 -8.21 52.98
N ARG A 328 59.94 -7.61 52.06
CA ARG A 328 60.10 -8.14 50.69
C ARG A 328 61.10 -9.28 50.66
N GLY A 329 60.76 -10.38 49.97
CA GLY A 329 61.66 -11.49 49.75
C GLY A 329 61.25 -12.40 48.60
N VAL A 330 62.19 -13.21 48.16
CA VAL A 330 62.04 -14.26 47.15
C VAL A 330 62.33 -15.59 47.81
N PHE A 331 61.36 -16.50 47.78
CA PHE A 331 61.53 -17.88 48.21
C PHE A 331 61.40 -18.80 47.00
N THR A 332 62.38 -19.67 46.79
CA THR A 332 62.35 -20.72 45.78
C THR A 332 62.34 -22.06 46.50
N TRP A 333 61.29 -22.85 46.30
CA TRP A 333 61.18 -24.20 46.85
C TRP A 333 62.02 -25.18 46.03
N SER A 334 62.39 -26.31 46.64
CA SER A 334 63.20 -27.34 45.99
C SER A 334 62.49 -28.08 44.85
N ASP A 335 61.16 -28.02 44.82
CA ASP A 335 60.31 -28.51 43.72
C ASP A 335 60.25 -27.53 42.53
N GLY A 336 60.83 -26.33 42.66
CA GLY A 336 60.84 -25.29 41.64
C GLY A 336 59.72 -24.27 41.75
N ASP A 337 58.81 -24.38 42.73
CA ASP A 337 57.86 -23.31 43.03
C ASP A 337 58.65 -22.06 43.51
N MET A 338 58.10 -20.86 43.28
CA MET A 338 58.74 -19.61 43.66
C MET A 338 57.73 -18.54 44.07
N TYR A 339 58.00 -17.81 45.15
CA TYR A 339 57.24 -16.63 45.56
C TYR A 339 58.18 -15.44 45.69
N ASP A 340 57.92 -14.40 44.93
CA ASP A 340 58.56 -13.08 45.01
C ASP A 340 57.53 -12.06 45.47
N GLY A 341 57.60 -11.64 46.73
CA GLY A 341 56.60 -10.76 47.31
C GLY A 341 56.88 -10.35 48.74
N GLU A 342 55.87 -9.75 49.35
CA GLU A 342 55.90 -9.38 50.76
C GLU A 342 55.56 -10.59 51.65
N TYR A 343 56.14 -10.63 52.84
CA TYR A 343 55.92 -11.61 53.88
C TYR A 343 55.56 -10.92 55.20
N LYS A 344 54.74 -11.59 56.01
CA LYS A 344 54.50 -11.23 57.40
C LYS A 344 54.52 -12.49 58.27
N ASP A 345 55.44 -12.55 59.21
CA ASP A 345 55.59 -13.67 60.15
C ASP A 345 55.66 -15.06 59.47
N ASN A 346 56.41 -15.16 58.37
CA ASN A 346 56.56 -16.31 57.46
C ASN A 346 55.47 -16.51 56.41
N ASP A 347 54.29 -15.91 56.56
CA ASP A 347 53.20 -16.06 55.61
C ASP A 347 53.32 -15.07 54.45
N GLU A 348 52.90 -15.47 53.26
CA GLU A 348 52.75 -14.56 52.13
C GLU A 348 51.72 -13.48 52.49
N HIS A 349 52.11 -12.22 52.31
CA HIS A 349 51.34 -11.05 52.68
C HIS A 349 51.50 -9.94 51.62
N GLY A 350 50.66 -8.91 51.63
CA GLY A 350 50.84 -7.74 50.78
C GLY A 350 50.81 -8.08 49.28
N LYS A 351 51.69 -7.48 48.48
CA LYS A 351 51.79 -7.78 47.04
C LYS A 351 52.85 -8.84 46.77
N GLY A 352 52.52 -9.85 45.97
CA GLY A 352 53.45 -10.92 45.63
C GLY A 352 53.10 -11.66 44.35
N THR A 353 54.13 -12.27 43.77
CA THR A 353 54.06 -13.12 42.59
C THR A 353 54.47 -14.54 42.95
N TYR A 354 53.54 -15.47 42.86
CA TYR A 354 53.80 -16.90 42.99
C TYR A 354 53.89 -17.52 41.59
N THR A 355 54.93 -18.30 41.34
CA THR A 355 55.14 -19.08 40.12
C THR A 355 55.25 -20.53 40.55
N TRP A 356 54.28 -21.35 40.17
CA TRP A 356 54.31 -22.78 40.43
C TRP A 356 55.23 -23.47 39.43
N SER A 357 55.88 -24.55 39.86
CA SER A 357 56.73 -25.45 39.06
C SER A 357 56.01 -26.03 37.85
N ASN A 358 54.69 -26.17 37.93
CA ASN A 358 53.83 -26.56 36.81
C ASN A 358 53.59 -25.44 35.77
N GLY A 359 54.18 -24.26 35.97
CA GLY A 359 54.12 -23.10 35.08
C GLY A 359 52.95 -22.14 35.33
N ASN A 360 52.02 -22.45 36.24
CA ASN A 360 51.01 -21.48 36.64
C ASN A 360 51.70 -20.28 37.31
N LYS A 361 51.07 -19.10 37.24
CA LYS A 361 51.58 -17.89 37.89
C LYS A 361 50.45 -17.04 38.42
N TYR A 362 50.59 -16.52 39.63
CA TYR A 362 49.68 -15.53 40.22
C TYR A 362 50.48 -14.30 40.62
N ALA A 363 50.02 -13.12 40.24
CA ALA A 363 50.55 -11.84 40.70
C ALA A 363 49.40 -11.02 41.28
N GLY A 364 49.44 -10.72 42.58
CA GLY A 364 48.33 -10.01 43.23
C GLY A 364 48.52 -9.84 44.73
N TYR A 365 47.41 -9.60 45.44
CA TYR A 365 47.43 -9.46 46.88
C TYR A 365 47.35 -10.82 47.60
N TRP A 366 48.02 -10.88 48.75
CA TRP A 366 48.10 -12.03 49.64
C TRP A 366 47.76 -11.59 51.07
N LEU A 367 47.02 -12.44 51.78
CA LEU A 367 46.72 -12.27 53.20
C LEU A 367 46.80 -13.63 53.88
N ASN A 368 47.80 -13.80 54.74
CA ASN A 368 48.04 -15.01 55.53
C ASN A 368 48.13 -16.27 54.63
N GLY A 369 48.97 -16.20 53.59
CA GLY A 369 49.16 -17.30 52.64
C GLY A 369 48.02 -17.50 51.63
N GLN A 370 46.92 -16.75 51.73
CA GLN A 370 45.80 -16.87 50.79
C GLN A 370 45.76 -15.71 49.80
N ARG A 371 45.54 -16.04 48.53
CA ARG A 371 45.26 -15.04 47.48
C ARG A 371 43.98 -14.27 47.84
N THR A 372 44.07 -12.94 47.85
CA THR A 372 42.97 -12.04 48.18
C THR A 372 43.03 -10.79 47.32
N GLY A 373 42.00 -9.94 47.34
CA GLY A 373 41.98 -8.67 46.62
C GLY A 373 42.10 -8.83 45.10
N PHE A 374 42.64 -7.84 44.41
CA PHE A 374 42.84 -7.90 42.96
C PHE A 374 44.12 -8.67 42.59
N GLY A 375 44.06 -9.53 41.60
CA GLY A 375 45.23 -10.24 41.10
C GLY A 375 45.07 -10.75 39.67
N SER A 376 46.19 -11.11 39.07
CA SER A 376 46.29 -11.72 37.74
C SER A 376 46.81 -13.15 37.87
N TYR A 377 46.04 -14.12 37.39
CA TYR A 377 46.42 -15.53 37.30
C TYR A 377 46.68 -15.91 35.84
N PHE A 378 47.78 -16.62 35.59
CA PHE A 378 48.22 -17.08 34.29
C PHE A 378 48.36 -18.60 34.35
N TRP A 379 47.77 -19.28 33.39
CA TRP A 379 47.92 -20.73 33.24
C TRP A 379 48.96 -21.04 32.15
N PRO A 380 49.65 -22.19 32.23
CA PRO A 380 50.63 -22.63 31.22
C PRO A 380 50.04 -22.75 29.81
N ASP A 381 48.75 -23.04 29.72
CA ASP A 381 48.02 -23.17 28.46
C ASP A 381 47.75 -21.83 27.76
N GLY A 382 48.15 -20.71 28.38
CA GLY A 382 47.96 -19.36 27.87
C GLY A 382 46.67 -18.68 28.35
N ASN A 383 45.81 -19.36 29.12
CA ASN A 383 44.66 -18.71 29.76
C ASN A 383 45.14 -17.67 30.77
N LYS A 384 44.32 -16.63 30.97
CA LYS A 384 44.62 -15.54 31.89
C LYS A 384 43.35 -15.06 32.59
N TYR A 385 43.41 -14.80 33.89
CA TYR A 385 42.35 -14.17 34.66
C TYR A 385 42.90 -12.94 35.36
N GLU A 386 42.17 -11.85 35.36
CA GLU A 386 42.50 -10.61 36.08
C GLU A 386 41.26 -10.13 36.82
N GLY A 387 41.28 -10.15 38.14
CA GLY A 387 40.10 -9.80 38.91
C GLY A 387 40.23 -10.07 40.38
N VAL A 388 39.08 -10.11 41.05
CA VAL A 388 39.02 -10.28 42.50
C VAL A 388 39.20 -11.75 42.90
N PHE A 389 39.94 -11.94 44.00
CA PHE A 389 40.14 -13.18 44.71
C PHE A 389 39.68 -13.00 46.16
N LYS A 390 39.03 -14.01 46.73
CA LYS A 390 38.70 -14.07 48.16
C LYS A 390 38.98 -15.46 48.68
N ASN A 391 39.80 -15.57 49.72
CA ASN A 391 40.21 -16.84 50.32
C ASN A 391 40.72 -17.85 49.29
N GLY A 392 41.52 -17.38 48.32
CA GLY A 392 42.03 -18.21 47.25
C GLY A 392 41.08 -18.47 46.08
N ALA A 393 39.78 -18.19 46.17
CA ALA A 393 38.81 -18.42 45.11
C ALA A 393 38.63 -17.19 44.21
N ILE A 394 38.48 -17.41 42.90
CA ILE A 394 38.07 -16.39 41.92
C ILE A 394 36.62 -15.99 42.22
N THR A 395 36.40 -14.72 42.54
CA THR A 395 35.07 -14.19 42.86
C THR A 395 35.01 -12.69 42.62
N GLY A 396 33.82 -12.10 42.40
CA GLY A 396 33.71 -10.66 42.16
C GLY A 396 33.91 -10.32 40.69
N THR A 397 34.15 -9.04 40.37
CA THR A 397 34.39 -8.62 38.99
C THR A 397 35.78 -9.02 38.51
N GLY A 398 35.85 -9.47 37.26
CA GLY A 398 37.11 -9.87 36.65
C GLY A 398 37.01 -10.04 35.13
N ILE A 399 38.16 -10.29 34.52
CA ILE A 399 38.36 -10.50 33.10
C ILE A 399 39.05 -11.85 32.94
N PHE A 400 38.41 -12.78 32.24
CA PHE A 400 39.04 -14.03 31.83
C PHE A 400 39.30 -14.00 30.32
N THR A 401 40.54 -14.22 29.92
CA THR A 401 40.96 -14.33 28.54
C THR A 401 41.44 -15.76 28.31
N TRP A 402 40.78 -16.48 27.42
CA TRP A 402 41.21 -17.81 27.03
C TRP A 402 42.38 -17.74 26.06
N SER A 403 43.21 -18.77 26.02
CA SER A 403 44.31 -18.90 25.05
C SER A 403 43.84 -18.91 23.59
N SER A 404 42.56 -19.26 23.36
CA SER A 404 41.92 -19.10 22.05
C SER A 404 41.73 -17.65 21.62
N GLY A 405 41.82 -16.68 22.53
CA GLY A 405 41.50 -15.26 22.31
C GLY A 405 40.08 -14.87 22.72
N ASN A 406 39.22 -15.83 23.11
CA ASN A 406 37.91 -15.53 23.69
C ASN A 406 38.08 -14.74 24.99
N ARG A 407 37.09 -13.93 25.35
CA ARG A 407 37.18 -13.04 26.52
C ARG A 407 35.85 -12.88 27.24
N TYR A 408 35.85 -13.01 28.56
CA TYR A 408 34.71 -12.71 29.42
C TYR A 408 35.08 -11.60 30.39
N GLU A 409 34.22 -10.59 30.50
CA GLU A 409 34.31 -9.51 31.47
C GLU A 409 33.03 -9.48 32.29
N GLY A 410 33.11 -9.75 33.59
CA GLY A 410 31.91 -9.78 34.40
C GLY A 410 32.15 -10.30 35.80
N TYR A 411 31.06 -10.65 36.46
CA TYR A 411 31.12 -11.20 37.79
C TYR A 411 31.41 -12.72 37.75
N PHE A 412 32.18 -13.17 38.74
CA PHE A 412 32.51 -14.58 38.99
C PHE A 412 32.08 -14.98 40.39
N LEU A 413 31.61 -16.21 40.53
CA LEU A 413 31.30 -16.83 41.82
C LEU A 413 31.95 -18.22 41.88
N ASN A 414 32.93 -18.38 42.77
CA ASN A 414 33.68 -19.62 42.94
C ASN A 414 34.26 -20.14 41.61
N GLY A 415 34.86 -19.26 40.83
CA GLY A 415 35.47 -19.58 39.52
C GLY A 415 34.51 -19.65 38.34
N ASN A 416 33.19 -19.75 38.55
CA ASN A 416 32.21 -19.80 37.46
C ASN A 416 31.71 -18.40 37.10
N ARG A 417 31.40 -18.16 35.82
CA ARG A 417 30.72 -16.93 35.39
C ARG A 417 29.34 -16.83 36.04
N HIS A 418 29.04 -15.69 36.63
CA HIS A 418 27.82 -15.47 37.39
C HIS A 418 27.41 -13.99 37.36
N GLY A 419 26.14 -13.66 37.61
CA GLY A 419 25.67 -12.28 37.62
C GLY A 419 25.75 -11.62 36.23
N LYS A 420 26.05 -10.31 36.18
CA LYS A 420 26.17 -9.59 34.90
C LYS A 420 27.56 -9.78 34.29
N GLY A 421 27.61 -10.03 32.99
CA GLY A 421 28.88 -10.16 32.27
C GLY A 421 28.74 -10.13 30.74
N LYS A 422 29.84 -9.75 30.09
CA LYS A 422 30.02 -9.71 28.65
C LYS A 422 31.01 -10.78 28.21
N MET A 423 30.54 -11.73 27.41
CA MET A 423 31.38 -12.67 26.65
C MET A 423 31.62 -12.11 25.24
N THR A 424 32.85 -12.19 24.76
CA THR A 424 33.26 -11.84 23.40
C THR A 424 34.05 -13.02 22.84
N TRP A 425 33.66 -13.48 21.65
CA TRP A 425 34.33 -14.57 20.96
C TRP A 425 35.22 -14.03 19.84
N THR A 426 36.21 -14.83 19.43
CA THR A 426 37.16 -14.43 18.37
C THR A 426 36.54 -14.29 16.99
N ASP A 427 35.36 -14.87 16.76
CA ASP A 427 34.57 -14.68 15.54
C ASP A 427 33.88 -13.31 15.46
N GLY A 428 34.01 -12.48 16.51
CA GLY A 428 33.39 -11.17 16.62
C GLY A 428 32.01 -11.19 17.29
N SER A 429 31.43 -12.37 17.54
CA SER A 429 30.18 -12.48 18.29
C SER A 429 30.36 -12.08 19.75
N SER A 430 29.27 -11.66 20.40
CA SER A 430 29.28 -11.28 21.81
C SER A 430 27.93 -11.50 22.49
N TYR A 431 27.97 -11.76 23.79
CA TYR A 431 26.80 -11.84 24.66
C TYR A 431 27.01 -10.92 25.84
N ASN A 432 26.06 -10.06 26.15
CA ASN A 432 26.05 -9.21 27.33
C ASN A 432 24.74 -9.41 28.10
N GLY A 433 24.79 -10.02 29.28
CA GLY A 433 23.58 -10.39 30.00
C GLY A 433 23.83 -11.04 31.36
N ASP A 434 22.79 -11.69 31.88
CA ASP A 434 22.87 -12.47 33.11
C ASP A 434 23.49 -13.85 32.86
N TRP A 435 24.26 -14.31 33.85
CA TRP A 435 24.95 -15.58 33.89
C TRP A 435 24.67 -16.28 35.22
N VAL A 436 24.45 -17.59 35.17
CA VAL A 436 24.33 -18.44 36.35
C VAL A 436 25.11 -19.73 36.10
N HIS A 437 26.20 -19.94 36.85
CA HIS A 437 27.04 -21.13 36.75
C HIS A 437 27.45 -21.43 35.29
N ASP A 438 28.07 -20.44 34.65
CA ASP A 438 28.54 -20.50 33.26
C ASP A 438 27.48 -20.63 32.17
N LYS A 439 26.19 -20.65 32.53
CA LYS A 439 25.07 -20.63 31.59
C LYS A 439 24.50 -19.21 31.45
N GLN A 440 24.11 -18.84 30.24
CA GLN A 440 23.31 -17.64 30.00
C GLN A 440 21.90 -17.87 30.59
N GLU A 441 21.45 -16.91 31.37
CA GLU A 441 20.17 -16.95 32.09
C GLU A 441 19.55 -15.54 32.05
N GLY A 442 18.30 -15.37 32.47
CA GLY A 442 17.71 -14.04 32.67
C GLY A 442 17.69 -13.20 31.40
N SER A 443 18.12 -11.94 31.48
CA SER A 443 18.07 -11.01 30.34
C SER A 443 19.44 -10.86 29.68
N GLY A 444 19.47 -10.88 28.35
CA GLY A 444 20.73 -10.74 27.61
C GLY A 444 20.57 -10.18 26.20
N THR A 445 21.66 -9.59 25.70
CA THR A 445 21.84 -9.17 24.31
C THR A 445 22.96 -10.01 23.69
N TYR A 446 22.63 -10.77 22.66
CA TYR A 446 23.58 -11.50 21.83
C TYR A 446 23.70 -10.83 20.47
N ILE A 447 24.92 -10.65 19.99
CA ILE A 447 25.25 -10.19 18.64
C ILE A 447 26.11 -11.29 18.03
N ASP A 448 25.70 -11.87 16.91
CA ASP A 448 26.50 -12.89 16.23
C ASP A 448 27.63 -12.30 15.36
N SER A 449 28.42 -13.16 14.72
CA SER A 449 29.52 -12.75 13.85
C SER A 449 29.06 -12.02 12.59
N ASP A 450 27.83 -12.26 12.14
CA ASP A 450 27.27 -11.62 10.95
C ASP A 450 26.73 -10.22 11.27
N GLY A 451 26.39 -9.96 12.54
CA GLY A 451 25.86 -8.72 13.07
C GLY A 451 24.36 -8.76 13.36
N ASP A 452 23.73 -9.93 13.31
CA ASP A 452 22.36 -10.11 13.77
C ASP A 452 22.34 -10.05 15.30
N MET A 453 21.28 -9.45 15.85
CA MET A 453 21.17 -9.16 17.27
C MET A 453 19.90 -9.79 17.85
N TYR A 454 20.02 -10.47 18.97
CA TYR A 454 18.90 -10.86 19.82
C TYR A 454 19.00 -10.18 21.18
N LYS A 455 17.91 -9.59 21.66
CA LYS A 455 17.77 -9.04 23.00
C LYS A 455 16.53 -9.63 23.65
N GLY A 456 16.66 -10.37 24.73
CA GLY A 456 15.51 -11.02 25.38
C GLY A 456 15.89 -11.96 26.51
N ASP A 457 14.94 -12.83 26.85
CA ASP A 457 15.10 -13.77 27.95
C ASP A 457 15.88 -15.03 27.52
N TYR A 458 16.72 -15.52 28.41
CA TYR A 458 17.52 -16.73 28.28
C TYR A 458 17.24 -17.67 29.45
N ARG A 459 17.25 -18.98 29.16
CA ARG A 459 17.24 -20.04 30.17
C ARG A 459 18.15 -21.16 29.73
N GLU A 460 19.12 -21.51 30.54
CA GLU A 460 20.12 -22.54 30.23
C GLU A 460 20.78 -22.41 28.84
N ASN A 461 21.15 -21.19 28.44
CA ASN A 461 21.70 -20.84 27.11
C ASN A 461 20.71 -20.82 25.94
N GLU A 462 19.43 -21.09 26.16
CA GLU A 462 18.41 -21.02 25.11
C GLU A 462 17.57 -19.74 25.22
N LYS A 463 17.27 -19.12 24.08
CA LYS A 463 16.33 -17.99 24.00
C LYS A 463 14.93 -18.47 24.38
N THR A 464 14.27 -17.76 25.27
CA THR A 464 12.93 -18.08 25.77
C THR A 464 12.15 -16.80 26.06
N GLY A 465 10.90 -16.91 26.51
CA GLY A 465 10.14 -15.75 27.00
C GLY A 465 9.96 -14.68 25.93
N LYS A 466 10.16 -13.41 26.28
CA LYS A 466 10.04 -12.29 25.34
C LYS A 466 11.41 -11.92 24.79
N GLY A 467 11.45 -11.62 23.50
CA GLY A 467 12.67 -11.12 22.88
C GLY A 467 12.43 -10.35 21.59
N THR A 468 13.42 -9.51 21.27
CA THR A 468 13.54 -8.81 20.01
C THR A 468 14.73 -9.38 19.25
N PHE A 469 14.51 -9.83 18.03
CA PHE A 469 15.55 -10.20 17.09
C PHE A 469 15.61 -9.14 15.99
N THR A 470 16.79 -8.61 15.72
CA THR A 470 17.06 -7.63 14.68
C THR A 470 18.10 -8.22 13.75
N TRP A 471 17.70 -8.49 12.52
CA TRP A 471 18.63 -8.96 11.50
C TRP A 471 19.42 -7.77 10.95
N LYS A 472 20.67 -8.00 10.55
CA LYS A 472 21.49 -7.03 9.81
C LYS A 472 20.83 -6.59 8.50
N SER A 473 19.95 -7.42 7.93
CA SER A 473 19.12 -7.04 6.79
C SER A 473 18.19 -5.85 7.08
N GLY A 474 17.87 -5.60 8.35
CA GLY A 474 16.90 -4.61 8.82
C GLY A 474 15.53 -5.20 9.18
N ASP A 475 15.32 -6.51 8.97
CA ASP A 475 14.15 -7.21 9.49
C ASP A 475 14.16 -7.16 11.03
N CYS A 476 12.99 -7.18 11.63
CA CYS A 476 12.83 -7.18 13.08
C CYS A 476 11.67 -8.07 13.50
N TYR A 477 11.87 -8.84 14.56
CA TYR A 477 10.83 -9.63 15.20
C TYR A 477 10.83 -9.30 16.69
N GLU A 478 9.66 -9.01 17.23
CA GLU A 478 9.44 -8.83 18.66
C GLU A 478 8.32 -9.77 19.10
N GLY A 479 8.60 -10.69 20.02
CA GLY A 479 7.59 -11.64 20.44
C GLY A 479 8.08 -12.75 21.35
N ASP A 480 7.25 -13.79 21.43
CA ASP A 480 7.46 -14.95 22.27
C ASP A 480 8.43 -15.97 21.64
N TYR A 481 9.31 -16.51 22.47
CA TYR A 481 10.27 -17.55 22.15
C TYR A 481 10.10 -18.76 23.07
N VAL A 482 10.23 -19.95 22.48
CA VAL A 482 10.31 -21.21 23.23
C VAL A 482 11.46 -22.01 22.64
N LYS A 483 12.48 -22.34 23.44
CA LYS A 483 13.65 -23.13 23.02
C LYS A 483 14.29 -22.62 21.72
N GLY A 484 14.58 -21.31 21.66
CA GLY A 484 15.25 -20.70 20.52
C GLY A 484 14.34 -20.33 19.33
N VAL A 485 13.10 -20.82 19.27
CA VAL A 485 12.20 -20.61 18.12
C VAL A 485 11.02 -19.69 18.44
N ARG A 486 10.59 -18.91 17.45
CA ARG A 486 9.43 -18.01 17.57
C ARG A 486 8.16 -18.83 17.76
N ASN A 487 7.47 -18.64 18.88
CA ASN A 487 6.33 -19.43 19.29
C ASN A 487 5.46 -18.59 20.23
N GLY A 488 4.16 -18.42 19.94
CA GLY A 488 3.26 -17.57 20.73
C GLY A 488 2.75 -16.36 19.96
N ARG A 489 2.81 -15.15 20.54
CA ARG A 489 2.44 -13.90 19.86
C ARG A 489 3.70 -13.11 19.51
N GLY A 490 3.67 -12.46 18.35
CA GLY A 490 4.78 -11.60 17.96
C GLY A 490 4.49 -10.74 16.76
N LYS A 491 5.24 -9.67 16.67
CA LYS A 491 5.25 -8.72 15.56
C LYS A 491 6.52 -8.89 14.76
N TYR A 492 6.39 -9.14 13.46
CA TYR A 492 7.48 -9.11 12.51
C TYR A 492 7.35 -7.86 11.65
N ILE A 493 8.43 -7.14 11.46
CA ILE A 493 8.56 -6.01 10.55
C ILE A 493 9.63 -6.42 9.55
N TRP A 494 9.22 -6.59 8.30
CA TRP A 494 10.15 -6.82 7.21
C TRP A 494 10.86 -5.51 6.87
N ARG A 495 12.08 -5.63 6.35
CA ARG A 495 12.89 -4.50 5.90
C ARG A 495 12.16 -3.61 4.89
N ASP A 496 11.33 -4.19 4.04
CA ASP A 496 10.50 -3.46 3.07
C ASP A 496 9.40 -2.62 3.72
N GLY A 497 9.16 -2.78 5.02
CA GLY A 497 8.15 -2.04 5.77
C GLY A 497 6.81 -2.77 5.89
N ASP A 498 6.66 -3.94 5.27
CA ASP A 498 5.56 -4.84 5.58
C ASP A 498 5.63 -5.23 7.06
N SER A 499 4.48 -5.54 7.65
CA SER A 499 4.45 -5.98 9.05
C SER A 499 3.34 -6.99 9.31
N TYR A 500 3.64 -7.94 10.19
CA TYR A 500 2.71 -8.95 10.66
C TYR A 500 2.66 -8.90 12.17
N ASP A 501 1.47 -8.81 12.74
CA ASP A 501 1.22 -8.93 14.18
C ASP A 501 0.22 -10.06 14.39
N GLY A 502 0.65 -11.16 15.01
CA GLY A 502 -0.21 -12.33 15.16
C GLY A 502 0.44 -13.50 15.88
N HIS A 503 -0.15 -14.68 15.66
CA HIS A 503 0.32 -15.92 16.26
C HIS A 503 1.46 -16.56 15.45
N TRP A 504 2.40 -17.15 16.16
CA TRP A 504 3.57 -17.84 15.63
C TRP A 504 3.64 -19.24 16.21
N LYS A 505 4.02 -20.20 15.37
CA LYS A 505 4.37 -21.54 15.80
C LYS A 505 5.54 -22.03 14.97
N ASP A 506 6.60 -22.48 15.64
CA ASP A 506 7.79 -23.05 15.00
C ASP A 506 8.33 -22.17 13.87
N ASN A 507 8.49 -20.86 14.15
CA ASN A 507 8.94 -19.83 13.20
C ASN A 507 7.99 -19.51 12.05
N GLN A 508 6.78 -20.08 12.00
CA GLN A 508 5.77 -19.81 10.98
C GLN A 508 4.58 -19.03 11.53
N ARG A 509 4.02 -18.14 10.70
CA ARG A 509 2.76 -17.46 11.01
C ARG A 509 1.63 -18.48 11.06
N THR A 510 0.81 -18.40 12.10
CA THR A 510 -0.34 -19.29 12.31
C THR A 510 -1.47 -18.53 13.00
N GLY A 511 -2.62 -19.17 13.21
CA GLY A 511 -3.73 -18.60 13.98
C GLY A 511 -4.18 -17.23 13.47
N LYS A 512 -4.72 -16.38 14.35
CA LYS A 512 -5.15 -15.03 13.95
C LYS A 512 -3.96 -14.07 13.81
N GLY A 513 -4.00 -13.19 12.81
CA GLY A 513 -3.02 -12.13 12.67
C GLY A 513 -3.48 -11.01 11.76
N ILE A 514 -2.72 -9.92 11.80
CA ILE A 514 -2.88 -8.75 10.95
C ILE A 514 -1.60 -8.61 10.14
N LEU A 515 -1.73 -8.65 8.81
CA LEU A 515 -0.65 -8.37 7.86
C LEU A 515 -0.94 -7.01 7.20
N ILE A 516 -0.01 -6.08 7.32
CA ILE A 516 -0.07 -4.75 6.72
C ILE A 516 1.10 -4.68 5.74
N TRP A 517 0.78 -4.39 4.48
CA TRP A 517 1.80 -4.14 3.48
C TRP A 517 2.19 -2.66 3.49
N LEU A 518 3.42 -2.31 3.09
CA LEU A 518 3.86 -0.92 2.95
C LEU A 518 2.92 -0.12 2.05
N SER A 519 2.31 -0.78 1.05
CA SER A 519 1.32 -0.16 0.17
C SER A 519 0.13 0.45 0.92
N GLY A 520 -0.14 0.00 2.15
CA GLY A 520 -1.33 0.32 2.95
C GLY A 520 -2.42 -0.74 2.87
N ASN A 521 -2.25 -1.77 2.02
CA ASN A 521 -3.13 -2.93 2.02
C ASN A 521 -3.08 -3.60 3.39
N ARG A 522 -4.18 -4.23 3.78
CA ARG A 522 -4.32 -4.83 5.10
C ARG A 522 -5.13 -6.11 5.04
N TYR A 523 -4.59 -7.18 5.61
CA TYR A 523 -5.30 -8.43 5.84
C TYR A 523 -5.43 -8.66 7.34
N GLU A 524 -6.62 -9.01 7.79
CA GLU A 524 -6.91 -9.43 9.15
C GLU A 524 -7.69 -10.73 9.10
N GLY A 525 -7.10 -11.82 9.61
CA GLY A 525 -7.70 -13.14 9.49
C GLY A 525 -6.82 -14.24 10.03
N TYR A 526 -7.12 -15.46 9.61
CA TYR A 526 -6.38 -16.63 10.02
C TYR A 526 -5.21 -16.94 9.07
N PHE A 527 -4.17 -17.56 9.63
CA PHE A 527 -2.98 -18.03 8.93
C PHE A 527 -2.74 -19.50 9.25
N LEU A 528 -2.23 -20.24 8.28
CA LEU A 528 -1.77 -21.61 8.44
C LEU A 528 -0.48 -21.80 7.65
N ASN A 529 0.58 -22.23 8.34
CA ASN A 529 1.91 -22.45 7.78
C ASN A 529 2.44 -21.28 6.95
N GLY A 530 2.23 -20.06 7.45
CA GLY A 530 2.65 -18.84 6.75
C GLY A 530 1.62 -18.21 5.82
N ASN A 531 0.62 -18.95 5.32
CA ASN A 531 -0.31 -18.48 4.29
C ASN A 531 -1.64 -18.03 4.89
N ARG A 532 -2.34 -17.08 4.26
CA ARG A 532 -3.72 -16.72 4.63
C ARG A 532 -4.62 -17.93 4.46
N HIS A 533 -5.42 -18.22 5.47
CA HIS A 533 -6.25 -19.42 5.54
C HIS A 533 -7.49 -19.16 6.40
N GLY A 534 -8.56 -19.93 6.26
CA GLY A 534 -9.79 -19.78 7.05
C GLY A 534 -10.49 -18.44 6.81
N LYS A 535 -11.15 -17.89 7.82
CA LYS A 535 -11.87 -16.61 7.68
C LYS A 535 -10.90 -15.42 7.73
N GLY A 536 -11.10 -14.45 6.84
CA GLY A 536 -10.31 -13.22 6.88
C GLY A 536 -10.86 -12.09 6.02
N LYS A 537 -10.50 -10.87 6.40
CA LYS A 537 -10.81 -9.62 5.69
C LYS A 537 -9.56 -9.02 5.08
N MET A 538 -9.56 -8.87 3.76
CA MET A 538 -8.60 -8.06 3.02
C MET A 538 -9.21 -6.69 2.73
N THR A 539 -8.44 -5.63 2.94
CA THR A 539 -8.77 -4.25 2.59
C THR A 539 -7.64 -3.71 1.72
N TRP A 540 -7.99 -3.13 0.59
CA TRP A 540 -7.04 -2.49 -0.32
C TRP A 540 -7.08 -0.97 -0.16
N THR A 541 -6.03 -0.30 -0.64
CA THR A 541 -5.91 1.17 -0.51
C THR A 541 -6.85 1.98 -1.39
N ASP A 542 -7.42 1.36 -2.43
CA ASP A 542 -8.50 1.95 -3.25
C ASP A 542 -9.86 1.97 -2.52
N GLY A 543 -9.93 1.42 -1.30
CA GLY A 543 -11.14 1.32 -0.50
C GLY A 543 -11.91 0.01 -0.69
N SER A 544 -11.55 -0.80 -1.68
CA SER A 544 -12.16 -2.12 -1.89
C SER A 544 -11.82 -3.07 -0.73
N SER A 545 -12.65 -4.09 -0.53
CA SER A 545 -12.44 -5.11 0.49
C SER A 545 -13.07 -6.44 0.16
N TYR A 546 -12.49 -7.51 0.68
CA TYR A 546 -13.01 -8.87 0.62
C TYR A 546 -13.08 -9.42 2.04
N ASN A 547 -14.22 -9.98 2.43
CA ASN A 547 -14.41 -10.65 3.71
C ASN A 547 -15.01 -12.04 3.47
N GLY A 548 -14.23 -13.10 3.68
CA GLY A 548 -14.64 -14.45 3.31
C GLY A 548 -13.66 -15.55 3.70
N ASP A 549 -13.79 -16.71 3.05
CA ASP A 549 -12.92 -17.86 3.23
C ASP A 549 -11.62 -17.74 2.39
N TRP A 550 -10.52 -18.19 2.98
CA TRP A 550 -9.20 -18.19 2.37
C TRP A 550 -8.59 -19.59 2.45
N VAL A 551 -7.94 -20.02 1.38
CA VAL A 551 -7.16 -21.26 1.35
C VAL A 551 -5.86 -20.98 0.61
N HIS A 552 -4.73 -21.10 1.31
CA HIS A 552 -3.38 -20.89 0.74
C HIS A 552 -3.28 -19.60 -0.08
N ASP A 553 -3.62 -18.47 0.55
CA ASP A 553 -3.60 -17.13 -0.03
C ASP A 553 -4.60 -16.86 -1.16
N LYS A 554 -5.47 -17.81 -1.51
CA LYS A 554 -6.56 -17.64 -2.48
C LYS A 554 -7.91 -17.45 -1.77
N GLN A 555 -8.77 -16.60 -2.33
CA GLN A 555 -10.18 -16.54 -1.93
C GLN A 555 -10.87 -17.82 -2.39
N GLU A 556 -11.59 -18.44 -1.48
CA GLU A 556 -12.28 -19.71 -1.70
C GLU A 556 -13.64 -19.63 -1.00
N GLY A 557 -14.51 -20.63 -1.17
CA GLY A 557 -15.75 -20.76 -0.39
C GLY A 557 -16.64 -19.51 -0.47
N SER A 558 -17.18 -19.06 0.67
CA SER A 558 -18.12 -17.94 0.72
C SER A 558 -17.41 -16.63 1.02
N GLY A 559 -17.76 -15.56 0.30
CA GLY A 559 -17.19 -14.24 0.57
C GLY A 559 -18.08 -13.07 0.15
N THR A 560 -17.85 -11.93 0.79
CA THR A 560 -18.39 -10.63 0.41
C THR A 560 -17.27 -9.75 -0.09
N TYR A 561 -17.36 -9.28 -1.33
CA TYR A 561 -16.47 -8.30 -1.93
C TYR A 561 -17.20 -6.97 -2.10
N ILE A 562 -16.55 -5.88 -1.72
CA ILE A 562 -17.00 -4.50 -1.93
C ILE A 562 -15.91 -3.85 -2.77
N ASP A 563 -16.22 -3.33 -3.94
CA ASP A 563 -15.22 -2.62 -4.75
C ASP A 563 -15.04 -1.15 -4.31
N SER A 564 -14.17 -0.41 -5.02
CA SER A 564 -13.89 1.00 -4.75
C SER A 564 -15.09 1.93 -4.98
N ASP A 565 -16.02 1.54 -5.85
CA ASP A 565 -17.23 2.30 -6.16
C ASP A 565 -18.34 2.07 -5.12
N GLY A 566 -18.22 0.96 -4.38
CA GLY A 566 -19.16 0.52 -3.35
C GLY A 566 -20.17 -0.51 -3.86
N ASP A 567 -19.95 -1.10 -5.02
CA ASP A 567 -20.73 -2.24 -5.49
C ASP A 567 -20.35 -3.49 -4.68
N ILE A 568 -21.34 -4.31 -4.36
CA ILE A 568 -21.21 -5.43 -3.43
C ILE A 568 -21.46 -6.73 -4.21
N TYR A 569 -20.55 -7.69 -4.10
CA TYR A 569 -20.80 -9.08 -4.45
C TYR A 569 -20.78 -9.95 -3.18
N LYS A 570 -21.74 -10.84 -3.03
CA LYS A 570 -21.78 -11.85 -1.98
C LYS A 570 -22.08 -13.21 -2.61
N GLY A 571 -21.18 -14.17 -2.51
CA GLY A 571 -21.37 -15.48 -3.13
C GLY A 571 -20.16 -16.39 -3.03
N ASP A 572 -20.15 -17.43 -3.85
CA ASP A 572 -19.09 -18.42 -3.84
C ASP A 572 -17.86 -17.95 -4.65
N TYR A 573 -16.69 -18.42 -4.21
CA TYR A 573 -15.38 -18.18 -4.78
C TYR A 573 -14.62 -19.50 -4.93
N ARG A 574 -13.84 -19.61 -6.00
CA ARG A 574 -12.84 -20.66 -6.19
C ARG A 574 -11.62 -20.06 -6.85
N GLU A 575 -10.44 -20.26 -6.25
CA GLU A 575 -9.17 -19.74 -6.78
C GLU A 575 -9.20 -18.22 -7.11
N ASN A 576 -9.81 -17.39 -6.25
CA ASN A 576 -10.02 -15.94 -6.46
C ASN A 576 -11.10 -15.54 -7.48
N GLU A 577 -11.77 -16.50 -8.13
CA GLU A 577 -12.84 -16.21 -9.10
C GLU A 577 -14.22 -16.45 -8.51
N LYS A 578 -15.17 -15.55 -8.81
CA LYS A 578 -16.59 -15.73 -8.46
C LYS A 578 -17.13 -16.95 -9.20
N THR A 579 -17.81 -17.84 -8.49
CA THR A 579 -18.39 -19.06 -9.02
C THR A 579 -19.68 -19.40 -8.27
N GLY A 580 -20.38 -20.45 -8.67
CA GLY A 580 -21.55 -20.93 -7.92
C GLY A 580 -22.66 -19.89 -7.82
N LYS A 581 -23.31 -19.80 -6.67
CA LYS A 581 -24.40 -18.83 -6.45
C LYS A 581 -23.84 -17.54 -5.89
N GLY A 582 -24.35 -16.40 -6.37
CA GLY A 582 -23.99 -15.10 -5.84
C GLY A 582 -25.02 -14.02 -6.09
N THR A 583 -24.98 -13.00 -5.24
CA THR A 583 -25.74 -11.77 -5.34
C THR A 583 -24.78 -10.61 -5.62
N PHE A 584 -25.04 -9.84 -6.66
CA PHE A 584 -24.34 -8.61 -6.97
C PHE A 584 -25.30 -7.43 -6.86
N THR A 585 -24.97 -6.45 -6.02
CA THR A 585 -25.76 -5.25 -5.79
C THR A 585 -24.91 -4.05 -6.12
N ARG A 586 -25.33 -3.28 -7.12
CA ARG A 586 -24.71 -1.99 -7.42
C ARG A 586 -25.12 -0.96 -6.39
N LYS A 587 -24.23 -0.02 -6.09
CA LYS A 587 -24.56 1.17 -5.31
C LYS A 587 -25.68 1.99 -5.93
N SER A 588 -25.85 1.92 -7.26
CA SER A 588 -26.97 2.54 -7.98
C SER A 588 -28.33 1.91 -7.69
N GLY A 589 -28.39 0.69 -7.15
CA GLY A 589 -29.61 -0.05 -6.83
C GLY A 589 -29.88 -1.26 -7.72
N ASP A 590 -29.17 -1.44 -8.84
CA ASP A 590 -29.30 -2.65 -9.66
C ASP A 590 -28.88 -3.89 -8.86
N CYS A 591 -29.62 -4.98 -8.99
CA CYS A 591 -29.34 -6.24 -8.30
C CYS A 591 -29.37 -7.42 -9.26
N TYR A 592 -28.42 -8.33 -9.12
CA TYR A 592 -28.43 -9.64 -9.77
C TYR A 592 -28.26 -10.73 -8.72
N GLU A 593 -29.08 -11.77 -8.78
CA GLU A 593 -28.96 -12.97 -7.97
C GLU A 593 -29.00 -14.18 -8.88
N GLY A 594 -27.93 -14.98 -8.90
CA GLY A 594 -27.87 -16.11 -9.81
C GLY A 594 -26.55 -16.86 -9.83
N ASP A 595 -26.41 -17.67 -10.86
CA ASP A 595 -25.25 -18.52 -11.11
C ASP A 595 -24.09 -17.73 -11.77
N TYR A 596 -22.87 -18.04 -11.33
CA TYR A 596 -21.61 -17.50 -11.83
C TYR A 596 -20.68 -18.63 -12.24
N VAL A 597 -19.94 -18.40 -13.32
CA VAL A 597 -18.82 -19.26 -13.76
C VAL A 597 -17.66 -18.35 -14.11
N LYS A 598 -16.52 -18.49 -13.43
CA LYS A 598 -15.31 -17.69 -13.69
C LYS A 598 -15.57 -16.18 -13.77
N GLY A 599 -16.29 -15.64 -12.80
CA GLY A 599 -16.57 -14.21 -12.72
C GLY A 599 -17.76 -13.72 -13.54
N VAL A 600 -18.34 -14.53 -14.44
CA VAL A 600 -19.39 -14.09 -15.36
C VAL A 600 -20.74 -14.78 -15.11
N LYS A 601 -21.84 -14.03 -15.25
CA LYS A 601 -23.21 -14.53 -15.07
C LYS A 601 -23.49 -15.62 -16.12
N ASN A 602 -23.83 -16.81 -15.66
CA ASN A 602 -24.10 -17.98 -16.49
C ASN A 602 -25.07 -18.89 -15.76
N GLY A 603 -26.00 -19.56 -16.43
CA GLY A 603 -27.00 -20.42 -15.76
C GLY A 603 -28.25 -19.63 -15.37
N ARG A 604 -28.90 -19.96 -14.26
CA ARG A 604 -30.15 -19.29 -13.85
C ARG A 604 -29.87 -18.06 -13.00
N GLY A 605 -30.59 -16.98 -13.24
CA GLY A 605 -30.51 -15.81 -12.39
C GLY A 605 -31.60 -14.78 -12.62
N LYS A 606 -31.86 -14.00 -11.58
CA LYS A 606 -32.78 -12.87 -11.56
C LYS A 606 -31.99 -11.56 -11.53
N TYR A 607 -32.35 -10.64 -12.41
CA TYR A 607 -31.85 -9.26 -12.41
C TYR A 607 -33.01 -8.33 -12.11
N ILE A 608 -32.78 -7.35 -11.24
CA ILE A 608 -33.70 -6.27 -10.90
C ILE A 608 -32.96 -4.97 -11.23
N TRP A 609 -33.50 -4.19 -12.15
CA TRP A 609 -32.97 -2.88 -12.50
C TRP A 609 -33.43 -1.84 -11.49
N ARG A 610 -32.68 -0.74 -11.37
CA ARG A 610 -33.01 0.37 -10.46
C ARG A 610 -34.42 0.94 -10.67
N ASP A 611 -34.91 0.94 -11.92
CA ASP A 611 -36.25 1.42 -12.28
C ASP A 611 -37.38 0.47 -11.82
N GLY A 612 -37.05 -0.73 -11.35
CA GLY A 612 -37.99 -1.75 -10.89
C GLY A 612 -38.30 -2.81 -11.95
N ASP A 613 -37.81 -2.66 -13.18
CA ASP A 613 -37.87 -3.73 -14.17
C ASP A 613 -37.15 -4.97 -13.63
N SER A 614 -37.56 -6.16 -14.08
CA SER A 614 -36.91 -7.40 -13.70
C SER A 614 -36.86 -8.44 -14.81
N TYR A 615 -35.84 -9.30 -14.74
CA TYR A 615 -35.67 -10.44 -15.62
C TYR A 615 -35.29 -11.66 -14.78
N ASP A 616 -36.06 -12.73 -14.89
CA ASP A 616 -35.77 -14.03 -14.27
C ASP A 616 -35.64 -15.08 -15.37
N GLY A 617 -34.42 -15.58 -15.59
CA GLY A 617 -34.18 -16.48 -16.70
C GLY A 617 -32.76 -17.01 -16.80
N ASP A 618 -32.49 -17.56 -17.98
CA ASP A 618 -31.20 -18.14 -18.35
C ASP A 618 -30.21 -17.04 -18.79
N TRP A 619 -28.97 -17.19 -18.34
CA TRP A 619 -27.84 -16.30 -18.61
C TRP A 619 -26.70 -17.07 -19.26
N LYS A 620 -25.99 -16.40 -20.17
CA LYS A 620 -24.74 -16.89 -20.74
C LYS A 620 -23.81 -15.73 -21.03
N ASP A 621 -22.58 -15.80 -20.54
CA ASP A 621 -21.54 -14.79 -20.76
C ASP A 621 -22.03 -13.35 -20.49
N ASN A 622 -22.66 -13.13 -19.32
CA ASN A 622 -23.27 -11.85 -18.92
C ASN A 622 -24.47 -11.37 -19.76
N ALA A 623 -25.01 -12.20 -20.65
CA ALA A 623 -26.17 -11.85 -21.47
C ALA A 623 -27.38 -12.74 -21.18
N ARG A 624 -28.59 -12.17 -21.27
CA ARG A 624 -29.84 -12.95 -21.29
C ARG A 624 -29.81 -13.89 -22.49
N HIS A 625 -29.99 -15.19 -22.24
CA HIS A 625 -29.81 -16.22 -23.24
C HIS A 625 -30.55 -17.49 -22.83
N GLY A 626 -31.40 -18.06 -23.68
CA GLY A 626 -32.29 -19.16 -23.30
C GLY A 626 -33.64 -18.61 -22.85
N TYR A 627 -34.35 -19.33 -21.99
CA TYR A 627 -35.70 -18.96 -21.58
C TYR A 627 -35.68 -17.96 -20.42
N GLY A 628 -36.54 -16.95 -20.45
CA GLY A 628 -36.72 -16.06 -19.30
C GLY A 628 -37.98 -15.20 -19.37
N LEU A 629 -38.34 -14.71 -18.19
CA LEU A 629 -39.45 -13.82 -17.95
C LEU A 629 -38.91 -12.42 -17.67
N TYR A 630 -39.29 -11.45 -18.50
CA TYR A 630 -39.08 -10.02 -18.26
C TYR A 630 -40.39 -9.37 -17.84
N LEU A 631 -40.33 -8.58 -16.78
CA LEU A 631 -41.43 -7.78 -16.25
C LEU A 631 -40.97 -6.33 -16.19
N SER A 632 -41.69 -5.45 -16.87
CA SER A 632 -41.49 -4.02 -16.73
C SER A 632 -42.34 -3.46 -15.59
N VAL A 633 -41.85 -2.42 -14.91
CA VAL A 633 -42.62 -1.68 -13.91
C VAL A 633 -43.91 -1.08 -14.48
N ASP A 634 -43.93 -0.77 -15.78
CA ASP A 634 -45.10 -0.25 -16.49
C ASP A 634 -46.18 -1.33 -16.74
N GLY A 635 -45.89 -2.61 -16.45
CA GLY A 635 -46.80 -3.74 -16.59
C GLY A 635 -46.64 -4.54 -17.88
N ASP A 636 -45.73 -4.15 -18.77
CA ASP A 636 -45.35 -4.97 -19.93
C ASP A 636 -44.63 -6.26 -19.46
N GLN A 637 -44.98 -7.39 -20.07
CA GLN A 637 -44.39 -8.69 -19.77
C GLN A 637 -43.92 -9.37 -21.05
N TYR A 638 -42.71 -9.94 -21.04
CA TYR A 638 -42.26 -10.88 -22.05
C TYR A 638 -41.86 -12.20 -21.40
N ASP A 639 -42.51 -13.27 -21.82
CA ASP A 639 -42.23 -14.64 -21.36
C ASP A 639 -41.79 -15.47 -22.56
N GLY A 640 -40.49 -15.75 -22.68
CA GLY A 640 -39.97 -16.44 -23.85
C GLY A 640 -38.46 -16.49 -23.98
N ASN A 641 -38.01 -16.85 -25.18
CA ASN A 641 -36.60 -17.11 -25.45
C ASN A 641 -35.82 -15.82 -25.77
N TYR A 642 -34.55 -15.83 -25.39
CA TYR A 642 -33.55 -14.78 -25.61
C TYR A 642 -32.28 -15.34 -26.25
N ARG A 643 -31.60 -14.50 -27.03
CA ARG A 643 -30.25 -14.77 -27.55
C ARG A 643 -29.45 -13.47 -27.51
N LYS A 644 -28.36 -13.46 -26.74
CA LYS A 644 -27.46 -12.30 -26.59
C LYS A 644 -28.25 -11.01 -26.29
N ASN A 645 -29.05 -11.04 -25.23
CA ASN A 645 -29.89 -9.92 -24.75
C ASN A 645 -31.12 -9.57 -25.59
N LYS A 646 -31.35 -10.22 -26.74
CA LYS A 646 -32.48 -9.95 -27.65
C LYS A 646 -33.55 -11.04 -27.56
N LYS A 647 -34.83 -10.69 -27.62
CA LYS A 647 -35.93 -11.65 -27.82
C LYS A 647 -35.67 -12.44 -29.10
N HIS A 648 -35.71 -13.76 -29.04
CA HIS A 648 -35.36 -14.63 -30.16
C HIS A 648 -36.01 -16.00 -29.98
N GLY A 649 -36.58 -16.58 -31.03
CA GLY A 649 -37.37 -17.81 -30.94
C GLY A 649 -38.79 -17.54 -30.43
N LYS A 650 -39.42 -18.53 -29.81
CA LYS A 650 -40.82 -18.42 -29.36
C LYS A 650 -40.93 -17.60 -28.07
N GLY A 651 -41.97 -16.76 -27.99
CA GLY A 651 -42.29 -15.99 -26.80
C GLY A 651 -43.70 -15.37 -26.83
N THR A 652 -44.15 -14.94 -25.65
CA THR A 652 -45.39 -14.21 -25.45
C THR A 652 -45.07 -12.82 -24.92
N TYR A 653 -45.58 -11.78 -25.57
CA TYR A 653 -45.52 -10.40 -25.08
C TYR A 653 -46.92 -9.93 -24.69
N THR A 654 -47.11 -9.58 -23.43
CA THR A 654 -48.33 -8.97 -22.91
C THR A 654 -48.04 -7.50 -22.68
N TYR A 655 -48.74 -6.62 -23.39
CA TYR A 655 -48.61 -5.18 -23.23
C TYR A 655 -49.48 -4.72 -22.05
N ALA A 656 -49.02 -3.72 -21.28
CA ALA A 656 -49.73 -3.12 -20.17
C ALA A 656 -51.12 -2.60 -20.58
N LYS A 657 -51.24 -2.13 -21.83
CA LYS A 657 -52.50 -1.64 -22.41
C LYS A 657 -53.44 -2.74 -22.91
N GLY A 658 -53.14 -4.01 -22.65
CA GLY A 658 -54.00 -5.17 -22.92
C GLY A 658 -53.76 -5.87 -24.26
N ASN A 659 -52.97 -5.30 -25.18
CA ASN A 659 -52.55 -6.03 -26.38
C ASN A 659 -51.72 -7.26 -25.98
N LYS A 660 -51.71 -8.30 -26.81
CA LYS A 660 -50.91 -9.50 -26.57
C LYS A 660 -50.39 -10.07 -27.89
N TYR A 661 -49.12 -10.43 -27.93
CA TYR A 661 -48.52 -11.18 -29.03
C TYR A 661 -48.05 -12.54 -28.54
N ILE A 662 -48.33 -13.59 -29.31
CA ILE A 662 -47.86 -14.96 -29.06
C ILE A 662 -47.27 -15.47 -30.37
N GLY A 663 -45.96 -15.68 -30.43
CA GLY A 663 -45.33 -16.08 -31.70
C GLY A 663 -43.82 -16.12 -31.68
N GLU A 664 -43.25 -16.01 -32.87
CA GLU A 664 -41.81 -16.08 -33.11
C GLU A 664 -41.17 -14.67 -33.15
N TYR A 665 -39.98 -14.60 -32.57
CA TYR A 665 -39.13 -13.42 -32.54
C TYR A 665 -37.80 -13.68 -33.21
N LYS A 666 -37.26 -12.67 -33.87
CA LYS A 666 -35.89 -12.66 -34.38
C LYS A 666 -35.26 -11.31 -34.08
N ASP A 667 -34.22 -11.34 -33.25
CA ASP A 667 -33.40 -10.17 -32.91
C ASP A 667 -34.22 -8.99 -32.37
N GLN A 668 -35.19 -9.29 -31.49
CA GLN A 668 -36.18 -8.39 -30.86
C GLN A 668 -37.46 -8.12 -31.65
N GLU A 669 -37.48 -8.38 -32.94
CA GLU A 669 -38.63 -8.13 -33.79
C GLU A 669 -39.55 -9.34 -33.89
N ARG A 670 -40.85 -9.10 -34.07
CA ARG A 670 -41.81 -10.16 -34.43
C ARG A 670 -41.48 -10.63 -35.85
N ASP A 671 -41.12 -11.89 -36.01
CA ASP A 671 -40.68 -12.43 -37.29
C ASP A 671 -40.96 -13.94 -37.32
N GLY A 672 -41.68 -14.39 -38.34
CA GLY A 672 -42.20 -15.76 -38.42
C GLY A 672 -43.70 -15.83 -38.14
N GLN A 673 -44.18 -16.96 -37.61
CA GLN A 673 -45.61 -17.15 -37.34
C GLN A 673 -46.01 -16.58 -35.97
N GLY A 674 -47.19 -15.94 -35.89
CA GLY A 674 -47.69 -15.44 -34.62
C GLY A 674 -49.17 -15.07 -34.61
N THR A 675 -49.65 -14.80 -33.41
CA THR A 675 -50.98 -14.28 -33.12
C THR A 675 -50.87 -12.97 -32.38
N PHE A 676 -51.51 -11.91 -32.89
CA PHE A 676 -51.66 -10.64 -32.20
C PHE A 676 -53.11 -10.46 -31.79
N ILE A 677 -53.34 -10.24 -30.50
CA ILE A 677 -54.65 -9.96 -29.89
C ILE A 677 -54.62 -8.51 -29.46
N PHE A 678 -55.53 -7.72 -30.01
CA PHE A 678 -55.67 -6.31 -29.68
C PHE A 678 -56.58 -6.15 -28.46
N SER A 679 -56.35 -5.11 -27.66
CA SER A 679 -57.15 -4.81 -26.47
C SER A 679 -58.62 -4.49 -26.76
N ASN A 680 -58.93 -4.09 -28.00
CA ASN A 680 -60.29 -3.90 -28.50
C ASN A 680 -60.99 -5.22 -28.91
N GLY A 681 -60.31 -6.37 -28.78
CA GLY A 681 -60.83 -7.68 -29.17
C GLY A 681 -60.55 -8.10 -30.62
N GLU A 682 -59.93 -7.24 -31.43
CA GLU A 682 -59.45 -7.63 -32.75
C GLU A 682 -58.33 -8.68 -32.64
N LYS A 683 -58.17 -9.52 -33.66
CA LYS A 683 -57.17 -10.58 -33.65
C LYS A 683 -56.56 -10.77 -35.04
N TYR A 684 -55.23 -10.83 -35.12
CA TYR A 684 -54.48 -11.24 -36.30
C TYR A 684 -53.76 -12.56 -36.04
N GLU A 685 -53.81 -13.50 -36.99
CA GLU A 685 -53.13 -14.79 -36.94
C GLU A 685 -52.44 -15.03 -38.29
N GLY A 686 -51.11 -15.02 -38.33
CA GLY A 686 -50.39 -15.16 -39.59
C GLY A 686 -48.90 -14.84 -39.50
N ALA A 687 -48.32 -14.57 -40.68
CA ALA A 687 -46.91 -14.30 -40.82
C ALA A 687 -46.54 -12.83 -40.49
N PHE A 688 -45.41 -12.68 -39.82
CA PHE A 688 -44.80 -11.40 -39.44
C PHE A 688 -43.41 -11.29 -40.06
N ARG A 689 -43.01 -10.06 -40.37
CA ARG A 689 -41.64 -9.75 -40.79
C ARG A 689 -41.24 -8.37 -40.29
N ASN A 690 -40.14 -8.29 -39.54
CA ASN A 690 -39.66 -7.04 -38.92
C ASN A 690 -40.75 -6.28 -38.17
N GLY A 691 -41.61 -6.99 -37.44
CA GLY A 691 -42.70 -6.37 -36.68
C GLY A 691 -44.03 -6.28 -37.42
N ASP A 692 -44.05 -6.19 -38.74
CA ASP A 692 -45.30 -5.94 -39.49
C ASP A 692 -46.03 -7.23 -39.89
N PHE A 693 -47.35 -7.14 -40.08
CA PHE A 693 -48.10 -8.18 -40.79
C PHE A 693 -47.57 -8.30 -42.22
N ASN A 694 -47.08 -9.48 -42.57
CA ASN A 694 -46.40 -9.71 -43.83
C ASN A 694 -46.54 -11.17 -44.28
N GLY A 695 -47.07 -11.40 -45.48
CA GLY A 695 -47.42 -12.73 -45.98
C GLY A 695 -48.88 -13.08 -45.69
N PHE A 696 -49.21 -14.38 -45.68
CA PHE A 696 -50.58 -14.83 -45.49
C PHE A 696 -51.01 -14.72 -44.02
N GLY A 697 -52.23 -14.25 -43.77
CA GLY A 697 -52.78 -14.15 -42.43
C GLY A 697 -54.28 -13.89 -42.38
N LYS A 698 -54.85 -14.18 -41.20
CA LYS A 698 -56.26 -14.00 -40.88
C LYS A 698 -56.44 -12.88 -39.86
N TYR A 699 -57.25 -11.90 -40.19
CA TYR A 699 -57.68 -10.83 -39.27
C TYR A 699 -59.16 -11.02 -38.95
N THR A 700 -59.51 -10.95 -37.66
CA THR A 700 -60.87 -11.08 -37.15
C THR A 700 -61.23 -9.84 -36.35
N TRP A 701 -62.39 -9.26 -36.66
CA TRP A 701 -62.96 -8.10 -35.95
C TRP A 701 -63.94 -8.57 -34.86
N PRO A 702 -64.16 -7.79 -33.78
CA PRO A 702 -65.11 -8.12 -32.72
C PRO A 702 -66.55 -8.32 -33.20
N ASP A 703 -66.93 -7.65 -34.29
CA ASP A 703 -68.25 -7.76 -34.92
C ASP A 703 -68.47 -9.09 -35.68
N GLY A 704 -67.46 -9.97 -35.72
CA GLY A 704 -67.47 -11.24 -36.45
C GLY A 704 -67.01 -11.13 -37.92
N GLY A 705 -66.75 -9.91 -38.42
CA GLY A 705 -66.09 -9.72 -39.70
C GLY A 705 -64.70 -10.36 -39.72
N LYS A 706 -64.21 -10.76 -40.90
CA LYS A 706 -62.87 -11.34 -41.05
C LYS A 706 -62.25 -11.12 -42.41
N TYR A 707 -60.92 -11.16 -42.50
CA TYR A 707 -60.13 -11.08 -43.73
C TYR A 707 -59.10 -12.19 -43.68
N GLU A 708 -59.06 -13.03 -44.71
CA GLU A 708 -58.09 -14.12 -44.86
C GLU A 708 -57.37 -13.91 -46.19
N GLY A 709 -56.08 -13.56 -46.16
CA GLY A 709 -55.36 -13.21 -47.38
C GLY A 709 -53.95 -12.69 -47.13
N TYR A 710 -53.33 -12.14 -48.17
CA TYR A 710 -51.96 -11.62 -48.09
C TYR A 710 -51.90 -10.20 -47.49
N TRP A 711 -50.79 -9.95 -46.80
CA TRP A 711 -50.45 -8.71 -46.11
C TRP A 711 -49.04 -8.24 -46.48
N LYS A 712 -48.82 -6.93 -46.49
CA LYS A 712 -47.50 -6.30 -46.66
C LYS A 712 -47.45 -4.99 -45.89
N GLY A 713 -46.64 -4.94 -44.82
CA GLY A 713 -46.44 -3.73 -44.03
C GLY A 713 -47.73 -3.26 -43.38
N ASP A 714 -48.40 -4.16 -42.63
CA ASP A 714 -49.68 -3.95 -41.95
C ASP A 714 -50.89 -3.64 -42.84
N LYS A 715 -50.72 -3.75 -44.17
CA LYS A 715 -51.79 -3.50 -45.14
C LYS A 715 -52.18 -4.77 -45.88
N LYS A 716 -53.48 -4.96 -46.12
CA LYS A 716 -53.99 -5.98 -47.06
C LYS A 716 -53.37 -5.71 -48.43
N HIS A 717 -52.74 -6.72 -49.00
CA HIS A 717 -52.00 -6.59 -50.25
C HIS A 717 -51.92 -7.95 -50.95
N GLY A 718 -52.19 -8.00 -52.25
CA GLY A 718 -52.33 -9.27 -52.98
C GLY A 718 -53.74 -9.85 -52.82
N HIS A 719 -53.89 -11.15 -53.07
CA HIS A 719 -55.18 -11.81 -53.06
C HIS A 719 -55.71 -12.07 -51.63
N GLY A 720 -57.01 -11.88 -51.40
CA GLY A 720 -57.63 -12.14 -50.10
C GLY A 720 -59.14 -12.07 -50.08
N VAL A 721 -59.74 -12.76 -49.10
CA VAL A 721 -61.19 -12.85 -48.91
C VAL A 721 -61.62 -12.06 -47.68
N ARG A 722 -62.44 -11.02 -47.87
CA ARG A 722 -63.08 -10.24 -46.80
C ARG A 722 -64.51 -10.68 -46.60
N PHE A 723 -64.88 -10.91 -45.35
CA PHE A 723 -66.24 -11.09 -44.87
C PHE A 723 -66.61 -9.89 -43.99
N TRP A 724 -67.72 -9.23 -44.28
CA TRP A 724 -68.26 -8.16 -43.45
C TRP A 724 -69.33 -8.70 -42.51
N ALA A 725 -69.40 -8.18 -41.28
CA ALA A 725 -70.46 -8.52 -40.33
C ALA A 725 -71.87 -8.21 -40.87
N SER A 726 -71.99 -7.26 -41.80
CA SER A 726 -73.23 -6.96 -42.52
C SER A 726 -73.71 -8.07 -43.47
N GLY A 727 -72.89 -9.09 -43.73
CA GLY A 727 -73.21 -10.22 -44.63
C GLY A 727 -72.61 -10.11 -46.04
N GLY A 728 -71.88 -9.03 -46.35
CA GLY A 728 -71.13 -8.93 -47.61
C GLY A 728 -69.88 -9.83 -47.61
N ARG A 729 -69.42 -10.23 -48.80
CA ARG A 729 -68.14 -10.93 -49.00
C ARG A 729 -67.43 -10.44 -50.25
N TYR A 730 -66.11 -10.23 -50.19
CA TYR A 730 -65.27 -9.90 -51.33
C TYR A 730 -64.15 -10.92 -51.43
N ASP A 731 -63.90 -11.41 -52.62
CA ASP A 731 -62.91 -12.43 -52.94
C ASP A 731 -62.11 -11.91 -54.15
N GLY A 732 -60.92 -11.36 -53.93
CA GLY A 732 -60.19 -10.66 -54.99
C GLY A 732 -58.90 -9.99 -54.53
N ASP A 733 -58.33 -9.16 -55.40
CA ASP A 733 -57.05 -8.50 -55.14
C ASP A 733 -57.20 -7.25 -54.26
N TRP A 734 -56.14 -6.96 -53.51
CA TRP A 734 -56.02 -5.82 -52.60
C TRP A 734 -54.70 -5.09 -52.84
N VAL A 735 -54.72 -3.77 -52.75
CA VAL A 735 -53.51 -2.94 -52.71
C VAL A 735 -53.69 -1.90 -51.62
N ASN A 736 -52.81 -1.92 -50.62
CA ASN A 736 -52.77 -0.91 -49.54
C ASN A 736 -54.12 -0.73 -48.81
N ASN A 737 -54.75 -1.84 -48.43
CA ASN A 737 -56.08 -1.91 -47.78
C ASN A 737 -57.30 -1.66 -48.67
N GLU A 738 -57.12 -1.30 -49.94
CA GLU A 738 -58.20 -1.02 -50.89
C GLU A 738 -58.44 -2.24 -51.80
N MET A 739 -59.71 -2.54 -52.11
CA MET A 739 -60.06 -3.48 -53.18
C MET A 739 -59.52 -2.94 -54.49
N HIS A 740 -58.78 -3.78 -55.20
CA HIS A 740 -58.08 -3.43 -56.43
C HIS A 740 -58.04 -4.64 -57.36
N GLY A 741 -57.63 -4.47 -58.62
CA GLY A 741 -57.42 -5.61 -59.52
C GLY A 741 -58.72 -6.35 -59.81
N MET A 742 -58.69 -7.68 -59.86
CA MET A 742 -59.88 -8.48 -60.15
C MET A 742 -60.50 -9.03 -58.87
N GLY A 743 -61.83 -9.06 -58.80
CA GLY A 743 -62.52 -9.61 -57.64
C GLY A 743 -64.01 -9.87 -57.82
N ILE A 744 -64.54 -10.70 -56.91
CA ILE A 744 -65.96 -11.04 -56.80
C ILE A 744 -66.51 -10.48 -55.50
N TYR A 745 -67.54 -9.63 -55.58
CA TYR A 745 -68.27 -9.12 -54.43
C TYR A 745 -69.67 -9.75 -54.36
N TYR A 746 -69.98 -10.39 -53.24
CA TYR A 746 -71.28 -10.94 -52.89
C TYR A 746 -71.97 -9.97 -51.93
N TYR A 747 -73.13 -9.46 -52.34
CA TYR A 747 -73.94 -8.55 -51.53
C TYR A 747 -74.91 -9.33 -50.63
N LYS A 748 -75.26 -8.75 -49.48
CA LYS A 748 -76.21 -9.34 -48.52
C LYS A 748 -77.56 -9.68 -49.15
N ASN A 749 -78.02 -8.86 -50.09
CA ASN A 749 -79.29 -9.04 -50.79
C ASN A 749 -79.25 -10.13 -51.88
N GLY A 750 -78.13 -10.85 -52.05
CA GLY A 750 -77.95 -11.88 -53.08
C GLY A 750 -77.40 -11.36 -54.41
N ASN A 751 -77.25 -10.04 -54.59
CA ASN A 751 -76.59 -9.51 -55.77
C ASN A 751 -75.11 -9.94 -55.79
N ARG A 752 -74.49 -9.95 -56.97
CA ARG A 752 -73.08 -10.30 -57.15
C ARG A 752 -72.43 -9.43 -58.21
N TYR A 753 -71.23 -8.92 -57.93
CA TYR A 753 -70.37 -8.30 -58.94
C TYR A 753 -69.12 -9.14 -59.15
N THR A 754 -68.69 -9.32 -60.40
CA THR A 754 -67.45 -9.98 -60.79
C THR A 754 -66.75 -9.12 -61.83
N GLY A 755 -65.59 -8.55 -61.53
CA GLY A 755 -64.91 -7.65 -62.45
C GLY A 755 -63.75 -6.89 -61.83
N GLY A 756 -63.34 -5.83 -62.49
CA GLY A 756 -62.24 -4.98 -62.04
C GLY A 756 -62.61 -4.02 -60.90
N TRP A 757 -61.62 -3.70 -60.07
CA TRP A 757 -61.72 -2.80 -58.93
C TRP A 757 -60.54 -1.83 -58.91
N ARG A 758 -60.80 -0.58 -58.51
CA ARG A 758 -59.79 0.44 -58.28
C ARG A 758 -60.24 1.34 -57.13
N LYS A 759 -59.44 1.41 -56.06
CA LYS A 759 -59.71 2.24 -54.88
C LYS A 759 -61.12 2.00 -54.32
N ASP A 760 -61.44 0.73 -54.05
CA ASP A 760 -62.74 0.27 -53.53
C ASP A 760 -63.95 0.44 -54.45
N LYS A 761 -63.75 0.89 -55.69
CA LYS A 761 -64.83 1.11 -56.66
C LYS A 761 -64.73 0.13 -57.84
N LYS A 762 -65.89 -0.34 -58.30
CA LYS A 762 -66.02 -1.10 -59.56
C LYS A 762 -65.40 -0.27 -60.70
N HIS A 763 -64.47 -0.85 -61.43
CA HIS A 763 -63.69 -0.15 -62.45
C HIS A 763 -63.23 -1.11 -63.57
N GLY A 764 -63.28 -0.68 -64.82
CA GLY A 764 -62.99 -1.54 -65.97
C GLY A 764 -64.16 -2.46 -66.32
N GLN A 765 -63.89 -3.60 -66.94
CA GLN A 765 -64.94 -4.54 -67.36
C GLN A 765 -65.44 -5.39 -66.18
N GLY A 766 -66.75 -5.62 -66.11
CA GLY A 766 -67.33 -6.48 -65.08
C GLY A 766 -68.75 -6.92 -65.38
N THR A 767 -69.19 -7.92 -64.61
CA THR A 767 -70.53 -8.49 -64.62
C THR A 767 -71.20 -8.20 -63.28
N TYR A 768 -72.38 -7.59 -63.30
CA TYR A 768 -73.25 -7.42 -62.14
C TYR A 768 -74.49 -8.31 -62.31
N ILE A 769 -74.79 -9.16 -61.33
CA ILE A 769 -75.96 -10.04 -61.31
C ILE A 769 -76.82 -9.60 -60.13
N TRP A 770 -78.09 -9.32 -60.39
CA TRP A 770 -79.08 -9.03 -59.38
C TRP A 770 -79.71 -10.33 -58.84
N SER A 771 -80.21 -10.28 -57.61
CA SER A 771 -80.82 -11.43 -56.94
C SER A 771 -82.09 -11.94 -57.62
N ASP A 772 -82.75 -11.12 -58.42
CA ASP A 772 -83.89 -11.47 -59.27
C ASP A 772 -83.50 -12.23 -60.56
N GLY A 773 -82.20 -12.31 -60.87
CA GLY A 773 -81.67 -12.97 -62.05
C GLY A 773 -81.28 -12.01 -63.19
N ASP A 774 -81.55 -10.71 -63.06
CA ASP A 774 -81.06 -9.73 -64.03
C ASP A 774 -79.52 -9.72 -64.04
N LYS A 775 -78.92 -9.33 -65.17
CA LYS A 775 -77.46 -9.31 -65.36
C LYS A 775 -77.02 -8.14 -66.25
N TYR A 776 -75.95 -7.46 -65.87
CA TYR A 776 -75.29 -6.42 -66.67
C TYR A 776 -73.83 -6.80 -66.88
N GLU A 777 -73.38 -6.76 -68.13
CA GLU A 777 -72.00 -7.04 -68.54
C GLU A 777 -71.46 -5.85 -69.30
N GLY A 778 -70.47 -5.14 -68.77
CA GLY A 778 -69.93 -3.96 -69.44
C GLY A 778 -68.91 -3.19 -68.62
N GLY A 779 -68.61 -1.98 -69.08
CA GLY A 779 -67.65 -1.10 -68.43
C GLY A 779 -68.20 -0.43 -67.17
N PHE A 780 -67.29 -0.16 -66.23
CA PHE A 780 -67.50 0.61 -65.02
C PHE A 780 -66.38 1.65 -64.85
N VAL A 781 -66.73 2.85 -64.41
CA VAL A 781 -65.77 3.88 -63.99
C VAL A 781 -66.25 4.45 -62.66
N ASP A 782 -65.39 4.45 -61.66
CA ASP A 782 -65.67 4.96 -60.30
C ASP A 782 -67.00 4.48 -59.69
N GLY A 783 -67.35 3.21 -59.94
CA GLY A 783 -68.50 2.54 -59.35
C GLY A 783 -69.77 2.53 -60.22
N VAL A 784 -69.84 3.40 -61.25
CA VAL A 784 -71.01 3.56 -62.13
C VAL A 784 -70.79 2.86 -63.47
N LYS A 785 -71.86 2.37 -64.09
CA LYS A 785 -71.85 1.80 -65.45
C LYS A 785 -71.43 2.88 -66.44
N SER A 786 -70.48 2.56 -67.30
CA SER A 786 -69.91 3.48 -68.29
C SER A 786 -69.41 2.73 -69.53
N GLY A 787 -69.57 3.34 -70.70
CA GLY A 787 -69.17 2.74 -71.97
C GLY A 787 -70.16 1.69 -72.48
N ARG A 788 -69.75 0.84 -73.42
CA ARG A 788 -70.63 -0.19 -74.00
C ARG A 788 -70.90 -1.30 -72.98
N GLY A 789 -72.16 -1.71 -72.86
CA GLY A 789 -72.59 -2.80 -71.97
C GLY A 789 -73.87 -3.48 -72.43
N LYS A 790 -74.06 -4.71 -71.98
CA LYS A 790 -75.20 -5.58 -72.24
C LYS A 790 -75.98 -5.83 -70.95
N TYR A 791 -77.26 -5.51 -70.94
CA TYR A 791 -78.21 -5.88 -69.89
C TYR A 791 -79.01 -7.09 -70.35
N THR A 792 -79.20 -8.07 -69.46
CA THR A 792 -80.00 -9.28 -69.66
C THR A 792 -81.01 -9.34 -68.54
N PHE A 793 -82.29 -9.31 -68.87
CA PHE A 793 -83.38 -9.46 -67.90
C PHE A 793 -83.49 -10.93 -67.46
N ALA A 794 -84.06 -11.19 -66.29
CA ALA A 794 -84.25 -12.53 -65.73
C ALA A 794 -85.04 -13.47 -66.66
N ASN A 795 -85.90 -12.92 -67.53
CA ASN A 795 -86.63 -13.68 -68.55
C ASN A 795 -85.80 -14.04 -69.80
N GLY A 796 -84.52 -13.65 -69.84
CA GLY A 796 -83.58 -13.94 -70.93
C GLY A 796 -83.53 -12.89 -72.06
N THR A 797 -84.38 -11.85 -72.04
CA THR A 797 -84.29 -10.78 -73.04
C THR A 797 -83.07 -9.89 -72.79
N THR A 798 -82.45 -9.36 -73.85
CA THR A 798 -81.20 -8.58 -73.72
C THR A 798 -81.27 -7.24 -74.42
N THR A 799 -80.72 -6.19 -73.81
CA THR A 799 -80.50 -4.88 -74.42
C THR A 799 -79.01 -4.53 -74.40
N GLU A 800 -78.49 -4.00 -75.50
CA GLU A 800 -77.11 -3.51 -75.60
C GLU A 800 -77.13 -2.02 -75.89
N GLY A 801 -76.23 -1.27 -75.27
CA GLY A 801 -76.12 0.17 -75.48
C GLY A 801 -74.89 0.79 -74.84
N THR A 802 -74.75 2.10 -75.02
CA THR A 802 -73.72 2.90 -74.35
C THR A 802 -74.30 3.45 -73.06
N TRP A 803 -73.57 3.29 -71.96
CA TRP A 803 -73.95 3.73 -70.63
C TRP A 803 -73.11 4.94 -70.20
N SER A 804 -73.74 5.89 -69.53
CA SER A 804 -73.09 7.03 -68.88
C SER A 804 -73.78 7.30 -67.56
N ASN A 805 -73.02 7.32 -66.46
CA ASN A 805 -73.54 7.56 -65.10
C ASN A 805 -74.78 6.72 -64.76
N ASP A 806 -74.67 5.40 -64.94
CA ASP A 806 -75.74 4.41 -64.69
C ASP A 806 -76.99 4.53 -65.58
N SER A 807 -77.02 5.47 -66.54
CA SER A 807 -78.10 5.64 -67.50
C SER A 807 -77.68 5.13 -68.87
N GLN A 808 -78.58 4.39 -69.54
CA GLN A 808 -78.40 3.99 -70.93
C GLN A 808 -78.74 5.19 -71.83
N CYS A 809 -77.78 5.60 -72.66
CA CYS A 809 -77.93 6.73 -73.59
C CYS A 809 -78.66 6.33 -74.88
#